data_AF-A0A368Y4N4-F1
#
_entry.id   AF-A0A368Y4N4-F1
#
_cell.length_a   1.000
_cell.length_b   1.000
_cell.length_c   1.000
_cell.angle_alpha   90.00
_cell.angle_beta   90.00
_cell.angle_gamma   90.00
#
_symmetry.space_group_name_H-M   'P 1'
#
loop_
_entity.id
_entity.type
_entity.pdbx_description
1 polymer ?
#
loop_
_entity_poly.entity_id
_entity_poly.type
_entity_poly.pdbx_seq_one_letter_code
_entity_poly.pdbx_strand_id
1 'polypeptide(L)'
;MFKKTLISLAVASSLGLTGCFSGSNSGGNDNPKPQYSADSLGKTYAIFNPAKGQLPLPNDLIFDSTQKDGTFGVDDTTPPVTTALNELSGASTIAPAVIQTSGQLDASTVIAGQTVHLIELAYASGDPVRALSAGEPPTLELAISGPQNMPKIRADVESLDGNSAIRILPLEPLNPQKRYVVLVTTGVKDINGDSIIQDPLYTNITGEGTEDDPGKGLVNGALLPVRTLVNNLWEPIATNYIKALGGSLNESEIALTYSFTTSNDAKVLQYIAEPAAWFADQITTFVRTSAVTAARQGGASAYADLAAAADAAVAQFPQSLPENPASPLNAVFAPTGPCPIAGAGDLGSGAIDCLATSLASQFREELPTPLPGVNRNVFDGAGFTDAITIDNGTIQPVGLVSAVAGSIPGASGVLAVQGSISLPYYLGNTPAGIAGGNAVNWVADQPLAESLNTTFSALGLSLPQADASVSTAVNYIFPFPLEQSTQEVPMLVLYPNSGNERGVVMYQHGITTDRSAALTFGTALAAQGYVVVAIDQPLHGITPFSEEAQLELAGDLLAAGGAPEAAIPVYAPVVVAGDTTRLVNELGLSAATAQSLVNTVANAGSTIPGLAPDTFERHYGLYATPAGTPAPMVFDPANAAGTDGSGSFFINLQNFLAGRDNIRQSVVDQLNLRATLAGSPAAGRAGMTLQKPAAAGGDDGTLTIDINDPVYFVGHSLGTITGMPFLAAANEDQIADTIFTAPDGSSSLPSAFNNIQSASLLTPGGGVVRLLENSPSFAPRILFGLQQAAGLEQGDANLETFFNIFQAAIDSADPVNFTASLAAGGTPILLSEVAGDTVIPNAADQEQWGIDALSGTFGPEVTGLPVPVTVNSFSAPLAGTKPLTIGLGDDLLTTYQAGDHGTPVSANNDAVFGGMVCETLVTFGVTLAELPAFCTAP
;
A
#
# COMPACT_ATOMS: atom_id res chain seq x y z
N MET A 1 -0.58 43.08 20.64
CA MET A 1 -0.90 41.88 21.45
C MET A 1 -1.15 40.62 20.60
N PHE A 2 -1.23 40.71 19.27
CA PHE A 2 -1.42 39.60 18.30
C PHE A 2 -0.22 38.62 18.07
N LYS A 3 0.81 38.60 18.93
CA LYS A 3 2.08 37.88 18.68
C LYS A 3 2.23 36.53 19.41
N LYS A 4 1.21 36.06 20.15
CA LYS A 4 1.34 34.84 20.99
C LYS A 4 0.21 33.80 20.83
N THR A 5 -0.75 34.01 19.93
CA THR A 5 -2.04 33.28 19.95
C THR A 5 -2.18 32.11 18.97
N LEU A 6 -1.18 31.83 18.12
CA LEU A 6 -1.25 30.77 17.09
C LEU A 6 -0.45 29.48 17.42
N ILE A 7 0.23 29.39 18.57
CA ILE A 7 1.19 28.29 18.87
C ILE A 7 0.55 27.10 19.59
N SER A 8 -0.64 26.65 19.19
CA SER A 8 -1.17 25.42 19.78
C SER A 8 -2.21 24.78 18.87
N LEU A 9 -1.78 23.80 18.06
CA LEU A 9 -2.61 22.63 17.75
C LEU A 9 -2.28 21.47 18.70
N ALA A 10 -1.53 21.74 19.78
CA ALA A 10 -1.42 20.89 20.97
C ALA A 10 -2.72 20.94 21.83
N VAL A 11 -3.88 20.90 21.19
CA VAL A 11 -5.16 21.25 21.84
C VAL A 11 -5.95 20.00 22.19
N ALA A 12 -5.91 18.98 21.34
CA ALA A 12 -6.87 17.89 21.42
C ALA A 12 -6.57 16.85 22.50
N SER A 13 -5.30 16.51 22.76
CA SER A 13 -4.99 15.56 23.83
C SER A 13 -5.40 16.07 25.23
N SER A 14 -5.63 17.39 25.38
CA SER A 14 -6.12 17.97 26.64
C SER A 14 -7.63 17.80 26.86
N LEU A 15 -8.40 17.42 25.83
CA LEU A 15 -9.87 17.25 25.91
C LEU A 15 -10.31 15.83 26.25
N GLY A 16 -9.42 14.82 26.20
CA GLY A 16 -9.78 13.42 26.47
C GLY A 16 -10.89 12.90 25.54
N LEU A 17 -10.59 12.85 24.24
CA LEU A 17 -11.52 12.50 23.16
C LEU A 17 -11.88 10.99 23.17
N THR A 18 -12.65 10.57 24.16
CA THR A 18 -13.08 9.16 24.39
C THR A 18 -14.24 8.69 23.49
N GLY A 19 -14.86 9.58 22.70
CA GLY A 19 -16.12 9.30 21.99
C GLY A 19 -16.09 9.44 20.47
N CYS A 20 -14.92 9.45 19.82
CA CYS A 20 -14.82 9.52 18.36
C CYS A 20 -15.51 8.35 17.63
N PHE A 21 -15.70 7.23 18.33
CA PHE A 21 -16.20 5.98 17.76
C PHE A 21 -17.48 5.47 18.44
N SER A 22 -18.14 6.32 19.23
CA SER A 22 -19.44 5.97 19.82
C SER A 22 -20.56 6.54 18.96
N GLY A 23 -21.43 5.65 18.45
CA GLY A 23 -22.64 6.06 17.73
C GLY A 23 -23.45 7.07 18.54
N SER A 24 -24.22 7.93 17.86
CA SER A 24 -24.93 9.06 18.48
C SER A 24 -25.92 8.68 19.61
N ASN A 25 -26.13 7.39 19.86
CA ASN A 25 -27.08 6.81 20.81
C ASN A 25 -26.46 6.20 22.09
N SER A 26 -25.14 6.23 22.33
CA SER A 26 -24.57 5.64 23.54
C SER A 26 -24.77 6.54 24.78
N GLY A 27 -25.76 6.20 25.62
CA GLY A 27 -26.17 6.95 26.82
C GLY A 27 -25.20 6.87 28.01
N GLY A 28 -24.03 7.51 27.90
CA GLY A 28 -23.13 7.77 29.04
C GLY A 28 -23.64 8.90 29.94
N ASN A 29 -23.44 8.76 31.25
CA ASN A 29 -24.01 9.57 32.34
C ASN A 29 -23.91 11.10 32.09
N ASP A 30 -25.06 11.78 31.98
CA ASP A 30 -25.21 13.21 31.69
C ASP A 30 -24.54 14.09 32.77
N ASN A 31 -23.38 14.69 32.45
CA ASN A 31 -23.01 15.99 33.01
C ASN A 31 -23.84 17.07 32.28
N PRO A 32 -24.12 18.25 32.87
CA PRO A 32 -25.32 19.03 32.57
C PRO A 32 -25.50 19.29 31.08
N LYS A 33 -26.64 18.82 30.56
CA LYS A 33 -27.07 19.02 29.17
C LYS A 33 -26.80 20.48 28.77
N PRO A 34 -26.09 20.74 27.65
CA PRO A 34 -26.05 22.08 27.09
C PRO A 34 -27.50 22.56 27.00
N GLN A 35 -27.81 23.72 27.59
CA GLN A 35 -29.13 24.30 27.39
C GLN A 35 -29.19 24.78 25.95
N TYR A 36 -29.68 23.90 25.07
CA TYR A 36 -30.02 24.23 23.69
C TYR A 36 -31.00 25.41 23.73
N SER A 37 -30.76 26.42 22.90
CA SER A 37 -31.76 27.47 22.70
C SER A 37 -33.06 26.83 22.18
N ALA A 38 -34.22 27.40 22.50
CA ALA A 38 -35.49 26.90 21.99
C ALA A 38 -35.56 26.87 20.45
N ASP A 39 -34.68 27.65 19.78
CA ASP A 39 -34.65 27.85 18.33
C ASP A 39 -33.94 26.71 17.56
N SER A 40 -33.22 25.80 18.24
CA SER A 40 -32.55 24.65 17.61
C SER A 40 -33.35 23.33 17.67
N LEU A 41 -34.53 23.34 18.29
CA LEU A 41 -35.39 22.15 18.39
C LEU A 41 -36.02 21.82 17.02
N GLY A 42 -35.71 20.64 16.49
CA GLY A 42 -36.28 20.15 15.23
C GLY A 42 -35.59 20.66 13.96
N LYS A 43 -34.38 21.24 14.08
CA LYS A 43 -33.54 21.65 12.95
C LYS A 43 -32.41 20.64 12.71
N THR A 44 -32.06 20.45 11.44
CA THR A 44 -30.96 19.58 11.01
C THR A 44 -29.64 20.34 11.03
N TYR A 45 -28.56 19.71 11.52
CA TYR A 45 -27.21 20.27 11.58
C TYR A 45 -26.15 19.19 11.38
N ALA A 46 -24.98 19.57 10.89
CA ALA A 46 -23.81 18.70 10.81
C ALA A 46 -23.21 18.53 12.21
N ILE A 47 -22.93 17.30 12.63
CA ILE A 47 -22.47 16.98 13.99
C ILE A 47 -21.02 17.46 14.16
N PHE A 48 -20.78 18.31 15.16
CA PHE A 48 -19.44 18.73 15.56
C PHE A 48 -19.40 18.99 17.08
N ASN A 49 -18.91 18.00 17.82
CA ASN A 49 -18.80 18.04 19.27
C ASN A 49 -17.44 17.56 19.77
N PRO A 50 -16.40 18.42 19.72
CA PRO A 50 -15.07 18.11 20.25
C PRO A 50 -15.07 17.79 21.75
N ALA A 51 -16.04 18.28 22.53
CA ALA A 51 -16.10 17.97 23.96
C ALA A 51 -16.51 16.52 24.25
N LYS A 52 -17.09 15.82 23.26
CA LYS A 52 -17.48 14.41 23.33
C LYS A 52 -16.70 13.52 22.36
N GLY A 53 -15.74 14.08 21.62
CA GLY A 53 -15.08 13.36 20.53
C GLY A 53 -15.94 13.14 19.28
N GLN A 54 -17.18 13.61 19.21
CA GLN A 54 -18.02 13.41 18.03
C GLN A 54 -17.62 14.39 16.93
N LEU A 55 -16.64 14.00 16.12
CA LEU A 55 -16.05 14.81 15.06
C LEU A 55 -16.28 14.15 13.71
N PRO A 56 -16.46 14.92 12.63
CA PRO A 56 -16.28 14.39 11.28
C PRO A 56 -14.88 13.79 11.17
N LEU A 57 -14.78 12.58 10.61
CA LEU A 57 -13.50 11.92 10.35
C LEU A 57 -13.20 11.95 8.85
N PRO A 58 -11.94 12.19 8.45
CA PRO A 58 -10.78 12.51 9.31
C PRO A 58 -10.82 13.93 9.90
N ASN A 59 -10.02 14.25 10.92
CA ASN A 59 -9.97 15.58 11.56
C ASN A 59 -8.57 15.94 12.09
N ASP A 60 -8.10 17.18 11.91
CA ASP A 60 -6.83 17.64 12.52
C ASP A 60 -6.92 17.73 14.05
N LEU A 61 -8.13 17.83 14.62
CA LEU A 61 -8.33 17.83 16.07
C LEU A 61 -8.09 16.47 16.73
N ILE A 62 -7.58 15.46 16.02
CA ILE A 62 -7.14 14.20 16.65
C ILE A 62 -5.63 13.98 16.53
N PHE A 63 -4.84 14.98 16.11
CA PHE A 63 -3.38 14.88 16.15
C PHE A 63 -2.82 14.76 17.57
N ASP A 64 -1.84 13.87 17.74
CA ASP A 64 -1.16 13.67 19.00
C ASP A 64 -0.18 14.82 19.29
N SER A 65 -0.27 15.39 20.49
CA SER A 65 0.58 16.50 20.90
C SER A 65 1.90 16.09 21.56
N THR A 66 2.04 14.81 21.89
CA THR A 66 3.23 14.17 22.48
C THR A 66 4.15 13.65 21.38
N GLN A 67 3.62 12.88 20.42
CA GLN A 67 4.41 12.27 19.35
C GLN A 67 5.03 13.34 18.45
N LYS A 68 4.26 14.38 18.08
CA LYS A 68 4.71 15.52 17.24
C LYS A 68 5.31 15.14 15.88
N ASP A 69 5.09 13.92 15.42
CA ASP A 69 5.44 13.40 14.10
C ASP A 69 4.24 13.44 13.12
N GLY A 70 3.14 14.09 13.52
CA GLY A 70 1.91 14.09 12.73
C GLY A 70 1.06 12.84 12.95
N THR A 71 1.42 11.95 13.86
CA THR A 71 0.56 10.80 14.21
C THR A 71 -0.69 11.25 14.97
N PHE A 72 -1.83 10.60 14.73
CA PHE A 72 -3.04 10.82 15.52
C PHE A 72 -2.89 10.26 16.95
N GLY A 73 -3.69 10.77 17.89
CA GLY A 73 -3.67 10.38 19.29
C GLY A 73 -5.06 10.39 19.91
N VAL A 74 -5.62 9.21 20.11
CA VAL A 74 -6.92 8.95 20.76
C VAL A 74 -6.80 7.83 21.79
N ASP A 75 -7.74 7.76 22.72
CA ASP A 75 -7.80 6.66 23.69
C ASP A 75 -8.11 5.34 22.97
N ASP A 76 -7.25 4.33 23.15
CA ASP A 76 -7.39 3.03 22.51
C ASP A 76 -8.50 2.18 23.16
N THR A 77 -9.74 2.44 22.74
CA THR A 77 -10.97 1.89 23.35
C THR A 77 -11.80 1.06 22.39
N THR A 78 -11.56 1.17 21.08
CA THR A 78 -12.29 0.45 20.02
C THR A 78 -11.29 -0.19 19.03
N PRO A 79 -10.43 -1.11 19.48
CA PRO A 79 -9.52 -1.82 18.59
C PRO A 79 -10.31 -2.69 17.58
N PRO A 80 -9.81 -2.86 16.33
CA PRO A 80 -8.52 -2.36 15.82
C PRO A 80 -8.53 -0.89 15.35
N VAL A 81 -9.68 -0.22 15.32
CA VAL A 81 -9.83 1.12 14.74
C VAL A 81 -8.95 2.14 15.47
N THR A 82 -9.08 2.22 16.80
CA THR A 82 -8.32 3.19 17.60
C THR A 82 -6.82 2.87 17.65
N THR A 83 -6.45 1.58 17.71
CA THR A 83 -5.05 1.14 17.63
C THR A 83 -4.40 1.57 16.33
N ALA A 84 -5.07 1.32 15.19
CA ALA A 84 -4.53 1.71 13.89
C ALA A 84 -4.43 3.23 13.76
N LEU A 85 -5.47 3.97 14.18
CA LEU A 85 -5.49 5.43 14.11
C LEU A 85 -4.28 6.05 14.81
N ASN A 86 -3.90 5.52 15.98
CA ASN A 86 -2.75 5.98 16.78
C ASN A 86 -1.38 5.72 16.13
N GLU A 87 -1.35 5.11 14.95
CA GLU A 87 -0.15 4.78 14.17
C GLU A 87 -0.21 5.35 12.74
N LEU A 88 -1.17 6.25 12.45
CA LEU A 88 -1.30 6.96 11.16
C LEU A 88 -0.81 8.40 11.27
N SER A 89 0.10 8.80 10.38
CA SER A 89 0.68 10.17 10.34
C SER A 89 -0.18 11.21 9.61
N GLY A 90 -1.48 10.93 9.46
CA GLY A 90 -2.43 11.81 8.77
C GLY A 90 -3.63 11.06 8.21
N ALA A 91 -4.50 11.81 7.55
CA ALA A 91 -5.68 11.31 6.87
C ALA A 91 -5.32 10.53 5.60
N SER A 92 -6.22 9.63 5.22
CA SER A 92 -6.17 8.95 3.93
C SER A 92 -6.23 9.94 2.76
N THR A 93 -5.54 9.62 1.68
CA THR A 93 -5.61 10.34 0.39
C THR A 93 -6.78 9.88 -0.48
N ILE A 94 -7.39 8.73 -0.19
CA ILE A 94 -8.40 8.09 -1.04
C ILE A 94 -9.70 7.73 -0.32
N ALA A 95 -9.69 7.57 1.01
CA ALA A 95 -10.90 7.36 1.79
C ALA A 95 -11.73 8.65 1.87
N PRO A 96 -13.07 8.54 1.87
CA PRO A 96 -13.93 9.70 1.94
C PRO A 96 -13.87 10.39 3.30
N ALA A 97 -14.10 11.70 3.30
CA ALA A 97 -14.46 12.42 4.52
C ALA A 97 -15.98 12.30 4.77
N VAL A 98 -16.38 11.91 5.98
CA VAL A 98 -17.78 11.65 6.32
C VAL A 98 -18.25 12.59 7.42
N ILE A 99 -19.36 13.28 7.16
CA ILE A 99 -19.97 14.27 8.07
C ILE A 99 -21.38 13.80 8.41
N GLN A 100 -21.55 13.24 9.60
CA GLN A 100 -22.88 12.85 10.09
C GLN A 100 -23.73 14.08 10.39
N THR A 101 -25.05 13.94 10.26
CA THR A 101 -26.01 15.00 10.58
C THR A 101 -27.05 14.53 11.58
N SER A 102 -27.71 15.50 12.24
CA SER A 102 -28.75 15.23 13.24
C SER A 102 -30.13 14.87 12.64
N GLY A 103 -30.26 14.83 11.32
CA GLY A 103 -31.51 14.61 10.61
C GLY A 103 -31.31 14.09 9.18
N GLN A 104 -32.35 14.15 8.35
CA GLN A 104 -32.29 13.69 6.95
C GLN A 104 -32.08 14.86 5.99
N LEU A 105 -31.23 14.68 4.99
CA LEU A 105 -30.88 15.70 4.00
C LEU A 105 -31.62 15.51 2.67
N ASP A 106 -31.91 16.61 1.99
CA ASP A 106 -32.27 16.60 0.56
C ASP A 106 -30.99 16.46 -0.28
N ALA A 107 -30.76 15.25 -0.80
CA ALA A 107 -29.58 14.91 -1.60
C ALA A 107 -29.37 15.85 -2.81
N SER A 108 -30.44 16.42 -3.37
CA SER A 108 -30.32 17.34 -4.52
C SER A 108 -29.68 18.69 -4.16
N THR A 109 -29.52 18.98 -2.88
CA THR A 109 -28.92 20.23 -2.37
C THR A 109 -27.49 20.06 -1.85
N VAL A 110 -26.99 18.82 -1.81
CA VAL A 110 -25.61 18.49 -1.42
C VAL A 110 -24.80 18.41 -2.71
N ILE A 111 -24.11 19.50 -3.05
CA ILE A 111 -23.47 19.66 -4.36
C ILE A 111 -22.02 20.11 -4.16
N ALA A 112 -21.09 19.28 -4.61
CA ALA A 112 -19.67 19.59 -4.61
C ALA A 112 -19.39 20.88 -5.41
N GLY A 113 -18.56 21.77 -4.86
CA GLY A 113 -18.21 23.06 -5.46
C GLY A 113 -19.32 24.12 -5.39
N GLN A 114 -20.46 23.83 -4.76
CA GLN A 114 -21.53 24.81 -4.53
C GLN A 114 -21.91 24.92 -3.06
N THR A 115 -22.42 23.83 -2.47
CA THR A 115 -22.87 23.81 -1.07
C THR A 115 -21.92 23.05 -0.16
N VAL A 116 -21.08 22.17 -0.74
CA VAL A 116 -20.01 21.43 -0.07
C VAL A 116 -18.70 21.65 -0.82
N HIS A 117 -17.61 21.98 -0.12
CA HIS A 117 -16.31 22.27 -0.72
C HIS A 117 -15.18 21.59 0.06
N LEU A 118 -14.13 21.21 -0.67
CA LEU A 118 -12.87 20.75 -0.13
C LEU A 118 -11.76 21.68 -0.62
N ILE A 119 -11.08 22.36 0.30
CA ILE A 119 -10.17 23.47 0.00
C ILE A 119 -8.74 23.06 0.35
N GLU A 120 -7.89 22.87 -0.65
CA GLU A 120 -6.47 22.59 -0.45
C GLU A 120 -5.69 23.85 -0.04
N LEU A 121 -4.82 23.71 0.97
CA LEU A 121 -3.94 24.77 1.47
C LEU A 121 -2.47 24.50 1.17
N ALA A 122 -1.74 25.59 0.96
CA ALA A 122 -0.30 25.59 0.77
C ALA A 122 0.41 26.34 1.90
N TYR A 123 1.61 25.84 2.23
CA TYR A 123 2.53 26.44 3.19
C TYR A 123 3.86 26.70 2.49
N ALA A 124 4.49 27.84 2.74
CA ALA A 124 5.79 28.24 2.21
C ALA A 124 6.90 27.27 2.63
N SER A 125 6.82 26.72 3.85
CA SER A 125 7.72 25.67 4.32
C SER A 125 7.53 24.35 3.57
N GLY A 126 6.33 24.11 3.04
CA GLY A 126 5.92 22.84 2.42
C GLY A 126 5.34 21.82 3.40
N ASP A 127 5.38 22.06 4.71
CA ASP A 127 4.96 21.10 5.74
C ASP A 127 3.82 21.69 6.60
N PRO A 128 2.55 21.26 6.43
CA PRO A 128 1.41 21.80 7.18
C PRO A 128 1.44 21.52 8.69
N VAL A 129 2.15 20.47 9.13
CA VAL A 129 2.25 20.08 10.54
C VAL A 129 3.26 20.97 11.25
N ARG A 130 4.47 21.12 10.69
CA ARG A 130 5.53 21.99 11.24
C ARG A 130 5.23 23.47 11.06
N ALA A 131 4.65 23.87 9.92
CA ALA A 131 4.23 25.24 9.64
C ALA A 131 3.34 25.81 10.74
N LEU A 132 2.41 24.99 11.23
CA LEU A 132 1.48 25.43 12.26
C LEU A 132 2.19 25.71 13.59
N SER A 133 3.13 24.85 13.98
CA SER A 133 3.97 25.06 15.17
C SER A 133 4.82 26.33 15.04
N ALA A 134 5.22 26.69 13.83
CA ALA A 134 5.94 27.93 13.51
C ALA A 134 5.01 29.17 13.39
N GLY A 135 3.69 29.00 13.49
CA GLY A 135 2.71 30.08 13.29
C GLY A 135 2.76 30.66 11.88
N GLU A 136 3.06 29.81 10.89
CA GLU A 136 3.08 30.14 9.47
C GLU A 136 1.65 30.22 8.91
N PRO A 137 1.28 31.34 8.26
CA PRO A 137 -0.03 31.47 7.64
C PRO A 137 -0.10 30.63 6.34
N PRO A 138 -1.16 29.83 6.14
CA PRO A 138 -1.39 29.18 4.86
C PRO A 138 -1.85 30.18 3.78
N THR A 139 -1.78 29.72 2.54
CA THR A 139 -2.51 30.31 1.41
C THR A 139 -3.39 29.27 0.73
N LEU A 140 -4.29 29.71 -0.14
CA LEU A 140 -5.07 28.82 -1.00
C LEU A 140 -4.16 28.24 -2.08
N GLU A 141 -4.15 26.92 -2.25
CA GLU A 141 -3.41 26.27 -3.34
C GLU A 141 -3.90 26.79 -4.70
N LEU A 142 -5.21 27.01 -4.84
CA LEU A 142 -5.85 27.65 -5.99
C LEU A 142 -5.18 28.96 -6.41
N ALA A 143 -4.69 29.77 -5.46
CA ALA A 143 -4.06 31.05 -5.76
C ALA A 143 -2.63 30.89 -6.32
N ILE A 144 -2.01 29.73 -6.14
CA ILE A 144 -0.67 29.39 -6.63
C ILE A 144 -0.79 28.65 -7.96
N SER A 145 -1.56 27.57 -7.97
CA SER A 145 -1.58 26.59 -9.06
C SER A 145 -2.75 26.78 -10.03
N GLY A 146 -3.78 27.55 -9.66
CA GLY A 146 -4.95 27.83 -10.49
C GLY A 146 -6.09 26.81 -10.34
N PRO A 147 -7.30 27.13 -10.86
CA PRO A 147 -8.54 26.38 -10.59
C PRO A 147 -8.59 24.97 -11.16
N GLN A 148 -7.80 24.68 -12.18
CA GLN A 148 -7.69 23.35 -12.77
C GLN A 148 -7.07 22.31 -11.83
N ASN A 149 -6.38 22.75 -10.76
CA ASN A 149 -5.69 21.90 -9.80
C ASN A 149 -6.45 21.81 -8.46
N MET A 150 -7.72 22.20 -8.43
CA MET A 150 -8.55 21.99 -7.24
C MET A 150 -8.85 20.50 -7.06
N PRO A 151 -9.03 20.03 -5.81
CA PRO A 151 -9.39 18.64 -5.55
C PRO A 151 -10.64 18.21 -6.32
N LYS A 152 -10.54 17.13 -7.09
CA LYS A 152 -11.70 16.54 -7.78
C LYS A 152 -12.47 15.68 -6.80
N ILE A 153 -13.67 16.13 -6.46
CA ILE A 153 -14.54 15.48 -5.47
C ILE A 153 -15.97 15.35 -5.97
N ARG A 154 -16.67 14.35 -5.42
CA ARG A 154 -18.13 14.26 -5.40
C ARG A 154 -18.65 14.39 -3.97
N ALA A 155 -19.84 14.94 -3.79
CA ALA A 155 -20.50 15.03 -2.49
C ALA A 155 -21.82 14.23 -2.56
N ASP A 156 -21.87 13.12 -1.84
CA ASP A 156 -23.02 12.22 -1.82
C ASP A 156 -23.75 12.29 -0.46
N VAL A 157 -25.05 12.03 -0.47
CA VAL A 157 -25.83 11.81 0.74
C VAL A 157 -26.08 10.33 0.91
N GLU A 158 -25.78 9.84 2.11
CA GLU A 158 -26.07 8.47 2.51
C GLU A 158 -26.88 8.42 3.80
N SER A 159 -27.43 7.25 4.12
CA SER A 159 -28.11 7.02 5.40
C SER A 159 -27.20 6.21 6.33
N LEU A 160 -26.85 6.80 7.48
CA LEU A 160 -26.11 6.15 8.56
C LEU A 160 -26.90 6.26 9.86
N ASP A 161 -27.08 5.15 10.57
CA ASP A 161 -27.80 5.08 11.85
C ASP A 161 -29.22 5.70 11.80
N GLY A 162 -29.87 5.67 10.63
CA GLY A 162 -31.20 6.24 10.39
C GLY A 162 -31.26 7.76 10.10
N ASN A 163 -30.12 8.46 10.20
CA ASN A 163 -29.96 9.86 9.78
C ASN A 163 -29.15 9.94 8.48
N SER A 164 -29.01 11.15 7.93
CA SER A 164 -28.15 11.39 6.77
C SER A 164 -26.70 11.70 7.16
N ALA A 165 -25.76 11.32 6.31
CA ALA A 165 -24.40 11.82 6.32
C ALA A 165 -24.02 12.40 4.95
N ILE A 166 -23.14 13.39 4.95
CA ILE A 166 -22.50 13.93 3.75
C ILE A 166 -21.16 13.21 3.58
N ARG A 167 -20.98 12.54 2.45
CA ARG A 167 -19.73 11.89 2.08
C ARG A 167 -19.04 12.72 1.00
N ILE A 168 -17.83 13.19 1.29
CA ILE A 168 -16.96 13.85 0.32
C ILE A 168 -16.01 12.80 -0.23
N LEU A 169 -16.26 12.38 -1.47
CA LEU A 169 -15.54 11.33 -2.18
C LEU A 169 -14.45 11.95 -3.08
N PRO A 170 -13.17 11.64 -2.87
CA PRO A 170 -12.14 11.92 -3.86
C PRO A 170 -12.40 11.12 -5.16
N LEU A 171 -12.27 11.78 -6.30
CA LEU A 171 -12.35 11.16 -7.64
C LEU A 171 -10.97 10.87 -8.22
N GLU A 172 -9.93 11.42 -7.60
CA GLU A 172 -8.52 11.09 -7.75
C GLU A 172 -7.88 11.16 -6.36
N PRO A 173 -6.75 10.49 -6.11
CA PRO A 173 -6.04 10.62 -4.83
C PRO A 173 -5.78 12.09 -4.50
N LEU A 174 -6.12 12.49 -3.28
CA LEU A 174 -5.79 13.81 -2.76
C LEU A 174 -4.26 13.94 -2.69
N ASN A 175 -3.74 15.15 -2.94
CA ASN A 175 -2.32 15.43 -2.78
C ASN A 175 -1.88 15.06 -1.34
N PRO A 176 -0.79 14.28 -1.17
CA PRO A 176 -0.26 13.89 0.13
C PRO A 176 0.38 15.10 0.84
N GLN A 177 0.51 15.02 2.17
CA GLN A 177 1.12 16.07 3.00
C GLN A 177 0.46 17.47 2.84
N LYS A 178 -0.84 17.52 2.58
CA LYS A 178 -1.59 18.77 2.42
C LYS A 178 -2.66 18.90 3.49
N ARG A 179 -2.90 20.13 3.96
CA ARG A 179 -4.07 20.44 4.78
C ARG A 179 -5.25 20.81 3.89
N TYR A 180 -6.38 20.17 4.13
CA TYR A 180 -7.65 20.49 3.50
C TYR A 180 -8.60 21.09 4.51
N VAL A 181 -9.33 22.14 4.11
CA VAL A 181 -10.47 22.67 4.87
C VAL A 181 -11.75 22.24 4.19
N VAL A 182 -12.62 21.59 4.94
CA VAL A 182 -13.98 21.24 4.52
C VAL A 182 -14.90 22.42 4.85
N LEU A 183 -15.76 22.78 3.89
CA LEU A 183 -16.83 23.76 4.07
C LEU A 183 -18.17 23.14 3.69
N VAL A 184 -19.11 23.14 4.63
CA VAL A 184 -20.53 22.88 4.39
C VAL A 184 -21.31 24.16 4.63
N THR A 185 -22.12 24.57 3.66
CA THR A 185 -22.94 25.79 3.73
C THR A 185 -24.38 25.48 4.13
N THR A 186 -25.10 26.51 4.58
CA THR A 186 -26.55 26.49 4.82
C THR A 186 -27.38 26.36 3.52
N GLY A 187 -26.73 26.33 2.35
CA GLY A 187 -27.36 25.97 1.09
C GLY A 187 -27.78 24.50 1.02
N VAL A 188 -27.15 23.63 1.84
CA VAL A 188 -27.64 22.28 2.09
C VAL A 188 -28.96 22.35 2.86
N LYS A 189 -29.95 21.57 2.43
CA LYS A 189 -31.29 21.53 3.02
C LYS A 189 -31.62 20.16 3.58
N ASP A 190 -32.52 20.15 4.55
CA ASP A 190 -33.17 18.93 5.01
C ASP A 190 -34.33 18.53 4.09
N ILE A 191 -34.88 17.34 4.32
CA ILE A 191 -36.02 16.81 3.55
C ILE A 191 -37.31 17.64 3.67
N ASN A 192 -37.39 18.58 4.62
CA ASN A 192 -38.51 19.51 4.76
C ASN A 192 -38.28 20.82 3.97
N GLY A 193 -37.12 20.95 3.32
CA GLY A 193 -36.72 22.13 2.55
C GLY A 193 -36.14 23.26 3.40
N ASP A 194 -35.90 23.02 4.70
CA ASP A 194 -35.24 23.98 5.59
C ASP A 194 -33.72 23.89 5.42
N SER A 195 -33.04 25.04 5.42
CA SER A 195 -31.57 25.08 5.48
C SER A 195 -31.07 24.42 6.76
N ILE A 196 -30.00 23.64 6.65
CA ILE A 196 -29.29 23.15 7.83
C ILE A 196 -28.68 24.31 8.60
N ILE A 197 -28.50 24.14 9.91
CA ILE A 197 -27.89 25.13 10.79
C ILE A 197 -26.54 24.65 11.32
N GLN A 198 -25.80 25.53 11.99
CA GLN A 198 -24.63 25.16 12.77
C GLN A 198 -25.04 24.26 13.95
N ASP A 199 -24.20 23.26 14.28
CA ASP A 199 -24.34 22.52 15.54
C ASP A 199 -24.36 23.53 16.71
N PRO A 200 -25.25 23.38 17.71
CA PRO A 200 -25.31 24.31 18.84
C PRO A 200 -23.97 24.53 19.55
N LEU A 201 -23.11 23.51 19.63
CA LEU A 201 -21.76 23.65 20.17
C LEU A 201 -20.83 24.36 19.18
N TYR A 202 -20.94 24.10 17.88
CA TYR A 202 -20.20 24.84 16.87
C TYR A 202 -20.54 26.34 16.91
N THR A 203 -21.82 26.69 17.03
CA THR A 203 -22.28 28.08 17.25
C THR A 203 -21.67 28.72 18.51
N ASN A 204 -21.47 27.94 19.57
CA ASN A 204 -20.79 28.42 20.77
C ASN A 204 -19.29 28.64 20.55
N ILE A 205 -18.66 27.78 19.75
CA ILE A 205 -17.25 27.86 19.40
C ILE A 205 -16.99 29.08 18.51
N THR A 206 -17.81 29.31 17.48
CA THR A 206 -17.67 30.44 16.54
C THR A 206 -17.92 31.80 17.19
N GLY A 207 -18.76 31.87 18.23
CA GLY A 207 -19.01 33.11 18.96
C GLY A 207 -17.74 33.77 19.50
N GLU A 208 -17.66 35.11 19.44
CA GLU A 208 -16.50 35.85 19.93
C GLU A 208 -16.49 35.99 21.46
N GLY A 209 -15.31 35.87 22.06
CA GLY A 209 -15.06 36.24 23.46
C GLY A 209 -14.97 37.75 23.65
N THR A 210 -14.28 38.18 24.70
CA THR A 210 -13.91 39.59 24.89
C THR A 210 -12.42 39.79 24.66
N GLU A 211 -11.98 41.03 24.38
CA GLU A 211 -10.56 41.35 24.20
C GLU A 211 -9.70 40.90 25.40
N ASP A 212 -10.22 41.05 26.62
CA ASP A 212 -9.54 40.64 27.86
C ASP A 212 -9.71 39.15 28.22
N ASP A 213 -10.69 38.47 27.62
CA ASP A 213 -10.98 37.05 27.85
C ASP A 213 -11.54 36.42 26.57
N PRO A 214 -10.67 35.95 25.67
CA PRO A 214 -11.08 35.30 24.42
C PRO A 214 -11.91 34.02 24.61
N GLY A 215 -11.83 33.40 25.80
CA GLY A 215 -12.58 32.20 26.15
C GLY A 215 -13.97 32.48 26.71
N LYS A 216 -14.29 33.76 26.96
CA LYS A 216 -15.59 34.15 27.52
C LYS A 216 -16.75 33.61 26.68
N GLY A 217 -17.74 33.05 27.36
CA GLY A 217 -18.94 32.49 26.74
C GLY A 217 -18.80 31.05 26.23
N LEU A 218 -17.60 30.44 26.23
CA LEU A 218 -17.46 29.03 25.91
C LEU A 218 -18.13 28.15 26.97
N VAL A 219 -18.79 27.09 26.52
CA VAL A 219 -19.34 26.05 27.42
C VAL A 219 -18.24 25.30 28.18
N ASN A 220 -17.03 25.26 27.62
CA ASN A 220 -15.83 24.72 28.24
C ASN A 220 -14.61 25.54 27.80
N GLY A 221 -13.86 26.09 28.75
CA GLY A 221 -12.67 26.90 28.46
C GLY A 221 -11.57 26.15 27.69
N ALA A 222 -11.54 24.82 27.76
CA ALA A 222 -10.62 23.99 26.98
C ALA A 222 -10.89 24.02 25.46
N LEU A 223 -12.03 24.55 25.03
CA LEU A 223 -12.38 24.76 23.62
C LEU A 223 -11.78 26.06 23.04
N LEU A 224 -11.13 26.91 23.84
CA LEU A 224 -10.57 28.17 23.36
C LEU A 224 -9.63 28.00 22.16
N PRO A 225 -8.74 27.00 22.12
CA PRO A 225 -7.90 26.87 20.95
C PRO A 225 -8.66 26.35 19.72
N VAL A 226 -9.72 25.56 19.89
CA VAL A 226 -10.62 25.16 18.78
C VAL A 226 -11.34 26.39 18.22
N ARG A 227 -11.89 27.26 19.09
CA ARG A 227 -12.43 28.58 18.68
C ARG A 227 -11.40 29.40 17.91
N THR A 228 -10.16 29.41 18.39
CA THR A 228 -9.07 30.14 17.75
C THR A 228 -8.80 29.61 16.34
N LEU A 229 -8.85 28.29 16.12
CA LEU A 229 -8.70 27.68 14.79
C LEU A 229 -9.89 27.99 13.88
N VAL A 230 -11.12 27.82 14.36
CA VAL A 230 -12.33 28.11 13.59
C VAL A 230 -12.32 29.57 13.09
N ASN A 231 -12.14 30.52 14.02
CA ASN A 231 -12.30 31.95 13.72
C ASN A 231 -11.10 32.57 13.02
N ASN A 232 -9.89 32.03 13.17
CA ASN A 232 -8.67 32.62 12.56
C ASN A 232 -8.13 31.82 11.38
N LEU A 233 -8.57 30.58 11.17
CA LEU A 233 -8.10 29.73 10.08
C LEU A 233 -9.28 29.22 9.23
N TRP A 234 -10.19 28.41 9.78
CA TRP A 234 -11.14 27.67 8.95
C TRP A 234 -12.19 28.55 8.25
N GLU A 235 -12.94 29.38 8.98
CA GLU A 235 -13.95 30.27 8.37
C GLU A 235 -13.35 31.38 7.50
N PRO A 236 -12.22 32.01 7.87
CA PRO A 236 -11.53 32.96 6.99
C PRO A 236 -11.04 32.32 5.68
N ILE A 237 -10.51 31.10 5.73
CA ILE A 237 -10.10 30.36 4.52
C ILE A 237 -11.32 30.08 3.63
N ALA A 238 -12.42 29.58 4.20
CA ALA A 238 -13.66 29.33 3.48
C ALA A 238 -14.18 30.58 2.77
N THR A 239 -14.22 31.71 3.48
CA THR A 239 -14.68 32.99 2.93
C THR A 239 -13.75 33.49 1.82
N ASN A 240 -12.43 33.42 2.02
CA ASN A 240 -11.45 33.82 1.02
C ASN A 240 -11.48 32.92 -0.22
N TYR A 241 -11.73 31.62 -0.06
CA TYR A 241 -11.87 30.68 -1.14
C TYR A 241 -13.08 30.99 -2.02
N ILE A 242 -14.27 31.17 -1.44
CA ILE A 242 -15.47 31.55 -2.20
C ILE A 242 -15.27 32.89 -2.91
N LYS A 243 -14.60 33.84 -2.26
CA LYS A 243 -14.23 35.12 -2.89
C LYS A 243 -13.26 34.94 -4.06
N ALA A 244 -12.29 34.03 -3.96
CA ALA A 244 -11.35 33.70 -5.04
C ALA A 244 -12.07 33.08 -6.25
N LEU A 245 -13.16 32.35 -6.02
CA LEU A 245 -14.06 31.85 -7.07
C LEU A 245 -15.03 32.91 -7.63
N GLY A 246 -14.96 34.15 -7.14
CA GLY A 246 -15.83 35.26 -7.57
C GLY A 246 -17.19 35.31 -6.87
N GLY A 247 -17.39 34.51 -5.82
CA GLY A 247 -18.59 34.53 -4.99
C GLY A 247 -18.45 35.40 -3.72
N SER A 248 -19.43 35.30 -2.84
CA SER A 248 -19.40 35.85 -1.49
C SER A 248 -20.00 34.83 -0.51
N LEU A 249 -19.41 34.69 0.66
CA LEU A 249 -19.90 33.85 1.76
C LEU A 249 -19.90 34.68 3.03
N ASN A 250 -21.05 34.78 3.68
CA ASN A 250 -21.17 35.37 5.01
C ASN A 250 -21.05 34.29 6.09
N GLU A 251 -20.59 34.65 7.29
CA GLU A 251 -20.45 33.72 8.43
C GLU A 251 -21.77 32.99 8.74
N SER A 252 -22.92 33.67 8.63
CA SER A 252 -24.23 33.06 8.84
C SER A 252 -24.63 32.01 7.79
N GLU A 253 -23.91 31.95 6.67
CA GLU A 253 -24.14 30.99 5.60
C GLU A 253 -23.28 29.72 5.77
N ILE A 254 -22.39 29.69 6.77
CA ILE A 254 -21.54 28.55 7.12
C ILE A 254 -22.30 27.64 8.09
N ALA A 255 -22.49 26.37 7.70
CA ALA A 255 -23.05 25.34 8.58
C ALA A 255 -21.95 24.59 9.35
N LEU A 256 -20.81 24.33 8.70
CA LEU A 256 -19.65 23.70 9.32
C LEU A 256 -18.38 24.02 8.54
N THR A 257 -17.29 24.30 9.25
CA THR A 257 -15.92 24.15 8.74
C THR A 257 -15.04 23.36 9.70
N TYR A 258 -14.15 22.54 9.14
CA TYR A 258 -13.08 21.84 9.87
C TYR A 258 -11.94 21.53 8.90
N SER A 259 -10.79 21.08 9.41
CA SER A 259 -9.67 20.63 8.57
C SER A 259 -9.21 19.22 8.87
N PHE A 260 -8.57 18.62 7.89
CA PHE A 260 -7.77 17.40 8.03
C PHE A 260 -6.52 17.53 7.16
N THR A 261 -5.46 16.81 7.51
CA THR A 261 -4.17 16.83 6.80
C THR A 261 -3.87 15.43 6.30
N THR A 262 -3.61 15.29 5.00
CA THR A 262 -3.29 13.99 4.38
C THR A 262 -1.91 13.51 4.78
N SER A 263 -1.78 12.19 4.96
CA SER A 263 -0.50 11.53 5.21
C SER A 263 0.42 11.59 3.99
N ASN A 264 1.72 11.41 4.20
CA ASN A 264 2.72 11.18 3.14
C ASN A 264 3.33 9.77 3.22
N ASP A 265 2.67 8.82 3.91
CA ASP A 265 3.24 7.50 4.21
C ASP A 265 3.43 6.60 2.98
N ALA A 266 2.91 6.96 1.80
CA ALA A 266 3.26 6.29 0.54
C ALA A 266 4.78 6.37 0.27
N LYS A 267 5.47 7.41 0.79
CA LYS A 267 6.93 7.53 0.70
C LYS A 267 7.69 6.48 1.54
N VAL A 268 7.07 5.79 2.50
CA VAL A 268 7.77 4.84 3.38
C VAL A 268 8.53 3.78 2.59
N LEU A 269 7.87 3.15 1.61
CA LEU A 269 8.50 2.12 0.78
C LEU A 269 9.56 2.70 -0.16
N GLN A 270 9.33 3.89 -0.71
CA GLN A 270 10.30 4.62 -1.53
C GLN A 270 11.56 4.97 -0.73
N TYR A 271 11.41 5.39 0.53
CA TYR A 271 12.53 5.68 1.43
C TYR A 271 13.28 4.43 1.92
N ILE A 272 12.61 3.29 2.05
CA ILE A 272 13.29 2.01 2.29
C ILE A 272 14.11 1.60 1.07
N ALA A 273 13.59 1.81 -0.15
CA ALA A 273 14.34 1.55 -1.38
C ALA A 273 15.50 2.53 -1.57
N GLU A 274 15.34 3.80 -1.13
CA GLU A 274 16.28 4.89 -1.37
C GLU A 274 16.39 5.84 -0.15
N PRO A 275 17.13 5.49 0.92
CA PRO A 275 17.20 6.30 2.15
C PRO A 275 17.87 7.66 1.97
N ALA A 276 18.75 7.78 0.96
CA ALA A 276 19.35 9.07 0.63
C ALA A 276 18.26 10.09 0.24
N ALA A 277 17.19 9.67 -0.44
CA ALA A 277 16.06 10.55 -0.71
C ALA A 277 15.36 10.99 0.58
N TRP A 278 15.18 10.09 1.56
CA TRP A 278 14.63 10.46 2.87
C TRP A 278 15.49 11.53 3.56
N PHE A 279 16.81 11.35 3.59
CA PHE A 279 17.71 12.35 4.16
C PHE A 279 17.58 13.70 3.44
N ALA A 280 17.52 13.70 2.10
CA ALA A 280 17.38 14.91 1.30
C ALA A 280 16.08 15.66 1.63
N ASP A 281 14.96 14.93 1.76
CA ASP A 281 13.66 15.50 2.11
C ASP A 281 13.62 16.03 3.55
N GLN A 282 14.22 15.31 4.51
CA GLN A 282 14.32 15.80 5.89
C GLN A 282 15.19 17.05 5.99
N ILE A 283 16.32 17.10 5.27
CA ILE A 283 17.20 18.28 5.21
C ILE A 283 16.48 19.45 4.56
N THR A 284 15.82 19.23 3.42
CA THR A 284 15.07 20.26 2.70
C THR A 284 13.96 20.83 3.58
N THR A 285 13.17 19.98 4.21
CA THR A 285 12.10 20.38 5.13
C THR A 285 12.66 21.17 6.31
N PHE A 286 13.78 20.74 6.89
CA PHE A 286 14.44 21.44 7.99
C PHE A 286 14.92 22.84 7.57
N VAL A 287 15.58 22.96 6.42
CA VAL A 287 16.09 24.24 5.88
C VAL A 287 14.93 25.20 5.60
N ARG A 288 13.88 24.74 4.91
CA ARG A 288 12.70 25.56 4.58
C ARG A 288 11.99 26.02 5.85
N THR A 289 11.72 25.11 6.79
CA THR A 289 11.01 25.44 8.05
C THR A 289 11.82 26.41 8.91
N SER A 290 13.14 26.23 8.99
CA SER A 290 14.02 27.14 9.75
C SER A 290 14.03 28.54 9.16
N ALA A 291 14.11 28.65 7.82
CA ALA A 291 14.09 29.93 7.12
C ALA A 291 12.76 30.66 7.26
N VAL A 292 11.64 29.94 7.11
CA VAL A 292 10.30 30.51 7.34
C VAL A 292 10.16 30.99 8.78
N THR A 293 10.59 30.20 9.75
CA THR A 293 10.56 30.58 11.17
C THR A 293 11.37 31.86 11.43
N ALA A 294 12.57 31.96 10.85
CA ALA A 294 13.41 33.15 10.97
C ALA A 294 12.75 34.38 10.30
N ALA A 295 12.19 34.23 9.10
CA ALA A 295 11.49 35.30 8.39
C ALA A 295 10.26 35.80 9.16
N ARG A 296 9.48 34.88 9.77
CA ARG A 296 8.36 35.19 10.66
C ARG A 296 8.81 36.00 11.88
N GLN A 297 9.91 35.60 12.52
CA GLN A 297 10.49 36.34 13.64
C GLN A 297 10.99 37.74 13.21
N GLY A 298 11.47 37.86 11.97
CA GLY A 298 11.81 39.12 11.31
C GLY A 298 10.61 40.00 10.93
N GLY A 299 9.38 39.49 11.06
CA GLY A 299 8.14 40.22 10.82
C GLY A 299 7.43 39.93 9.50
N ALA A 300 7.95 39.01 8.67
CA ALA A 300 7.27 38.59 7.45
C ALA A 300 5.94 37.89 7.78
N SER A 301 4.91 38.13 6.99
CA SER A 301 3.59 37.53 7.17
C SER A 301 2.87 37.16 5.88
N ALA A 302 3.35 37.61 4.72
CA ALA A 302 2.78 37.20 3.45
C ALA A 302 3.42 35.89 2.97
N TYR A 303 2.61 34.99 2.41
CA TYR A 303 3.09 33.72 1.87
C TYR A 303 4.25 33.90 0.89
N ALA A 304 4.16 34.84 -0.04
CA ALA A 304 5.20 35.07 -1.06
C ALA A 304 6.57 35.45 -0.45
N ASP A 305 6.59 36.25 0.62
CA ASP A 305 7.83 36.62 1.30
C ASP A 305 8.44 35.43 2.05
N LEU A 306 7.59 34.60 2.66
CA LEU A 306 8.01 33.39 3.37
C LEU A 306 8.51 32.32 2.40
N ALA A 307 7.83 32.14 1.28
CA ALA A 307 8.21 31.19 0.23
C ALA A 307 9.55 31.60 -0.39
N ALA A 308 9.73 32.88 -0.72
CA ALA A 308 10.99 33.40 -1.21
C ALA A 308 12.15 33.20 -0.20
N ALA A 309 11.89 33.34 1.11
CA ALA A 309 12.88 33.06 2.14
C ALA A 309 13.24 31.57 2.22
N ALA A 310 12.24 30.68 2.13
CA ALA A 310 12.45 29.23 2.10
C ALA A 310 13.27 28.80 0.88
N ASP A 311 12.89 29.25 -0.31
CA ASP A 311 13.57 28.93 -1.57
C ASP A 311 14.99 29.48 -1.61
N ALA A 312 15.20 30.71 -1.12
CA ALA A 312 16.54 31.28 -1.00
C ALA A 312 17.43 30.49 -0.03
N ALA A 313 16.87 30.00 1.08
CA ALA A 313 17.62 29.20 2.03
C ALA A 313 18.03 27.84 1.44
N VAL A 314 17.13 27.18 0.69
CA VAL A 314 17.48 25.95 -0.04
C VAL A 314 18.57 26.25 -1.06
N ALA A 315 18.40 27.25 -1.92
CA ALA A 315 19.37 27.59 -2.97
C ALA A 315 20.76 27.99 -2.46
N GLN A 316 20.88 28.42 -1.20
CA GLN A 316 22.14 28.79 -0.55
C GLN A 316 22.68 27.71 0.38
N PHE A 317 22.03 26.56 0.51
CA PHE A 317 22.52 25.47 1.34
C PHE A 317 23.92 24.99 0.88
N PRO A 318 24.87 24.69 1.78
CA PRO A 318 24.78 24.73 3.26
C PRO A 318 25.08 26.10 3.90
N GLN A 319 25.40 27.14 3.12
CA GLN A 319 25.72 28.48 3.64
C GLN A 319 24.53 29.19 4.32
N SER A 320 23.31 28.73 4.04
CA SER A 320 22.10 29.20 4.72
C SER A 320 21.97 28.69 6.15
N LEU A 321 22.71 27.64 6.54
CA LEU A 321 22.73 27.17 7.92
C LEU A 321 23.55 28.12 8.81
N PRO A 322 23.15 28.32 10.08
CA PRO A 322 23.99 29.04 11.03
C PRO A 322 25.37 28.36 11.19
N GLU A 323 26.44 29.16 11.28
CA GLU A 323 27.78 28.63 11.54
C GLU A 323 27.80 27.83 12.85
N ASN A 324 28.13 26.55 12.76
CA ASN A 324 28.31 25.68 13.92
C ASN A 324 29.62 24.90 13.78
N PRO A 325 30.70 25.28 14.48
CA PRO A 325 32.00 24.62 14.37
C PRO A 325 31.98 23.17 14.89
N ALA A 326 30.99 22.80 15.71
CA ALA A 326 30.79 21.43 16.20
C ALA A 326 29.88 20.59 15.28
N SER A 327 29.38 21.17 14.18
CA SER A 327 28.53 20.44 13.23
C SER A 327 29.32 19.32 12.56
N PRO A 328 28.81 18.06 12.55
CA PRO A 328 29.42 16.97 11.80
C PRO A 328 29.44 17.26 10.29
N LEU A 329 28.56 18.14 9.81
CA LEU A 329 28.48 18.55 8.40
C LEU A 329 29.76 19.26 7.91
N ASN A 330 30.52 19.89 8.81
CA ASN A 330 31.75 20.59 8.43
C ASN A 330 32.79 19.65 7.81
N ALA A 331 32.84 18.39 8.27
CA ALA A 331 33.73 17.39 7.72
C ALA A 331 33.26 16.91 6.33
N VAL A 332 31.94 16.80 6.14
CA VAL A 332 31.31 16.39 4.87
C VAL A 332 31.62 17.40 3.76
N PHE A 333 31.49 18.69 4.07
CA PHE A 333 31.69 19.79 3.12
C PHE A 333 33.13 20.33 3.02
N ALA A 334 34.08 19.74 3.75
CA ALA A 334 35.48 20.13 3.71
C ALA A 334 36.09 19.87 2.31
N PRO A 335 37.20 20.54 1.92
CA PRO A 335 37.85 20.31 0.62
C PRO A 335 38.30 18.86 0.34
N THR A 336 38.47 18.06 1.39
CA THR A 336 38.80 16.63 1.32
C THR A 336 37.65 15.72 1.78
N GLY A 337 36.49 16.30 2.06
CA GLY A 337 35.28 15.57 2.39
C GLY A 337 34.61 15.02 1.13
N PRO A 338 33.58 14.16 1.27
CA PRO A 338 32.86 13.58 0.15
C PRO A 338 32.02 14.59 -0.64
N CYS A 339 31.72 15.77 -0.09
CA CYS A 339 30.90 16.80 -0.73
C CYS A 339 31.58 18.18 -0.70
N PRO A 340 32.76 18.36 -1.29
CA PRO A 340 33.51 19.61 -1.14
C PRO A 340 32.78 20.80 -1.79
N ILE A 341 32.69 21.92 -1.07
CA ILE A 341 32.13 23.17 -1.60
C ILE A 341 33.28 24.04 -2.15
N ALA A 342 33.45 24.08 -3.47
CA ALA A 342 34.51 24.84 -4.14
C ALA A 342 33.99 26.17 -4.76
N GLY A 343 32.69 26.27 -5.04
CA GLY A 343 32.06 27.48 -5.56
C GLY A 343 30.54 27.46 -5.48
N ALA A 344 29.91 28.46 -6.11
CA ALA A 344 28.45 28.62 -6.09
C ALA A 344 27.67 27.51 -6.82
N GLY A 345 28.34 26.75 -7.71
CA GLY A 345 27.74 25.60 -8.39
C GLY A 345 27.56 24.37 -7.50
N ASP A 346 28.20 24.36 -6.33
CA ASP A 346 28.14 23.26 -5.36
C ASP A 346 27.12 23.52 -4.25
N LEU A 347 26.23 24.51 -4.40
CA LEU A 347 25.20 24.87 -3.42
C LEU A 347 23.83 24.33 -3.85
N GLY A 348 22.85 24.45 -2.95
CA GLY A 348 21.46 24.14 -3.29
C GLY A 348 21.14 22.66 -3.19
N SER A 349 20.24 22.19 -4.07
CA SER A 349 19.82 20.78 -4.11
C SER A 349 21.00 19.83 -4.30
N GLY A 350 21.99 20.15 -5.15
CA GLY A 350 23.17 19.31 -5.33
C GLY A 350 23.98 19.09 -4.05
N ALA A 351 24.08 20.10 -3.17
CA ALA A 351 24.69 19.95 -1.86
C ALA A 351 23.83 19.14 -0.88
N ILE A 352 22.50 19.31 -0.95
CA ILE A 352 21.56 18.53 -0.15
C ILE A 352 21.68 17.05 -0.54
N ASP A 353 21.61 16.75 -1.83
CA ASP A 353 21.71 15.41 -2.39
C ASP A 353 23.03 14.75 -1.99
N CYS A 354 24.16 15.43 -2.21
CA CYS A 354 25.46 14.88 -1.83
C CYS A 354 25.55 14.60 -0.32
N LEU A 355 25.08 15.54 0.53
CA LEU A 355 25.04 15.30 1.97
C LEU A 355 24.14 14.11 2.31
N ALA A 356 22.98 14.01 1.67
CA ALA A 356 22.03 12.94 1.90
C ALA A 356 22.61 11.56 1.55
N THR A 357 23.26 11.44 0.38
CA THR A 357 24.03 10.24 0.00
C THR A 357 25.17 9.96 0.99
N SER A 358 25.88 10.99 1.45
CA SER A 358 26.94 10.84 2.46
C SER A 358 26.41 10.31 3.79
N LEU A 359 25.24 10.77 4.22
CA LEU A 359 24.59 10.31 5.45
C LEU A 359 24.10 8.86 5.29
N ALA A 360 23.40 8.53 4.20
CA ALA A 360 23.02 7.15 3.89
C ALA A 360 24.24 6.21 3.89
N SER A 361 25.38 6.68 3.36
CA SER A 361 26.63 5.91 3.35
C SER A 361 27.20 5.62 4.74
N GLN A 362 26.96 6.52 5.71
CA GLN A 362 27.43 6.38 7.09
C GLN A 362 26.60 5.37 7.88
N PHE A 363 25.31 5.23 7.54
CA PHE A 363 24.35 4.32 8.21
C PHE A 363 23.99 3.10 7.36
N ARG A 364 24.76 2.80 6.30
CA ARG A 364 24.40 1.79 5.28
C ARG A 364 24.28 0.36 5.81
N GLU A 365 24.87 0.07 6.97
CA GLU A 365 24.80 -1.26 7.60
C GLU A 365 23.53 -1.38 8.47
N GLU A 366 23.05 -0.26 9.02
CA GLU A 366 21.87 -0.17 9.86
C GLU A 366 20.58 0.10 9.07
N LEU A 367 20.69 0.65 7.86
CA LEU A 367 19.54 0.94 7.00
C LEU A 367 18.98 -0.35 6.37
N PRO A 368 17.64 -0.48 6.26
CA PRO A 368 16.99 -1.69 5.74
C PRO A 368 17.08 -1.85 4.21
N THR A 369 17.70 -0.89 3.52
CA THR A 369 17.80 -0.88 2.06
C THR A 369 18.66 -2.02 1.55
N PRO A 370 18.17 -2.85 0.62
CA PRO A 370 18.95 -3.96 0.12
C PRO A 370 20.08 -3.46 -0.80
N LEU A 371 21.31 -3.59 -0.33
CA LEU A 371 22.52 -3.11 -0.98
C LEU A 371 23.49 -4.28 -1.29
N PRO A 372 23.74 -4.60 -2.57
CA PRO A 372 24.65 -5.67 -2.96
C PRO A 372 26.08 -5.46 -2.45
N GLY A 373 26.59 -6.43 -1.68
CA GLY A 373 27.93 -6.41 -1.08
C GLY A 373 28.07 -5.56 0.19
N VAL A 374 26.97 -4.98 0.69
CA VAL A 374 26.92 -4.25 1.97
C VAL A 374 26.13 -5.06 2.99
N ASN A 375 24.83 -5.22 2.77
CA ASN A 375 23.93 -6.00 3.62
C ASN A 375 23.18 -7.11 2.85
N ARG A 376 23.42 -7.25 1.54
CA ARG A 376 23.02 -8.40 0.70
C ARG A 376 24.26 -9.06 0.13
N ASN A 377 24.26 -10.39 -0.02
CA ASN A 377 25.40 -11.12 -0.58
C ASN A 377 26.73 -10.88 0.16
N VAL A 378 26.69 -10.80 1.51
CA VAL A 378 27.85 -10.50 2.36
C VAL A 378 28.50 -11.78 2.86
N PHE A 379 29.83 -11.88 2.77
CA PHE A 379 30.56 -13.05 3.27
C PHE A 379 30.89 -12.89 4.76
N ASP A 380 30.41 -13.79 5.61
CA ASP A 380 30.59 -13.75 7.07
C ASP A 380 31.72 -14.67 7.59
N GLY A 381 32.42 -15.36 6.69
CA GLY A 381 33.46 -16.35 7.04
C GLY A 381 32.96 -17.79 7.18
N ALA A 382 31.65 -18.00 7.36
CA ALA A 382 30.99 -19.31 7.37
C ALA A 382 30.16 -19.55 6.09
N GLY A 383 29.88 -18.50 5.32
CA GLY A 383 29.18 -18.52 4.06
C GLY A 383 28.80 -17.11 3.65
N PHE A 384 27.77 -17.00 2.82
CA PHE A 384 27.12 -15.73 2.55
C PHE A 384 25.80 -15.68 3.31
N THR A 385 25.49 -14.54 3.95
CA THR A 385 24.14 -14.26 4.44
C THR A 385 23.25 -13.77 3.31
N ASP A 386 21.93 -13.83 3.48
CA ASP A 386 20.98 -13.14 2.59
C ASP A 386 21.12 -13.53 1.11
N ALA A 387 21.22 -14.85 0.91
CA ALA A 387 21.72 -15.49 -0.28
C ALA A 387 20.62 -16.27 -1.00
N ILE A 388 20.65 -16.29 -2.34
CA ILE A 388 19.92 -17.30 -3.12
C ILE A 388 20.68 -18.63 -3.07
N THR A 389 19.95 -19.71 -2.84
CA THR A 389 20.42 -21.10 -2.93
C THR A 389 19.60 -21.85 -3.98
N ILE A 390 20.28 -22.51 -4.94
CA ILE A 390 19.63 -23.34 -5.97
C ILE A 390 19.88 -24.82 -5.66
N ASP A 391 18.81 -25.61 -5.58
CA ASP A 391 18.92 -27.06 -5.49
C ASP A 391 19.00 -27.68 -6.89
N ASN A 392 20.23 -27.83 -7.38
CA ASN A 392 20.50 -28.46 -8.68
C ASN A 392 19.96 -29.90 -8.78
N GLY A 393 19.67 -30.57 -7.67
CA GLY A 393 19.05 -31.90 -7.66
C GLY A 393 17.59 -31.90 -8.13
N THR A 394 16.94 -30.74 -8.16
CA THR A 394 15.54 -30.57 -8.57
C THR A 394 15.37 -30.17 -10.03
N ILE A 395 16.47 -29.97 -10.77
CA ILE A 395 16.41 -29.54 -12.18
C ILE A 395 15.75 -30.61 -13.04
N GLN A 396 14.64 -30.26 -13.69
CA GLN A 396 13.93 -31.14 -14.61
C GLN A 396 13.14 -30.36 -15.67
N PRO A 397 12.80 -30.98 -16.82
CA PRO A 397 11.84 -30.40 -17.75
C PRO A 397 10.54 -30.00 -17.03
N VAL A 398 10.01 -28.81 -17.32
CA VAL A 398 8.81 -28.31 -16.61
C VAL A 398 7.60 -29.23 -16.76
N GLY A 399 7.47 -29.89 -17.92
CA GLY A 399 6.40 -30.86 -18.16
C GLY A 399 6.50 -32.12 -17.29
N LEU A 400 7.65 -32.41 -16.66
CA LEU A 400 7.77 -33.47 -15.66
C LEU A 400 7.46 -32.98 -14.24
N VAL A 401 7.52 -31.66 -13.99
CA VAL A 401 7.02 -31.06 -12.74
C VAL A 401 5.50 -31.11 -12.73
N SER A 402 4.90 -30.55 -13.78
CA SER A 402 3.45 -30.35 -13.89
C SER A 402 2.98 -30.66 -15.31
N ALA A 403 2.01 -31.54 -15.43
CA ALA A 403 1.32 -31.85 -16.68
C ALA A 403 0.56 -30.62 -17.22
N VAL A 404 0.05 -29.78 -16.32
CA VAL A 404 -0.64 -28.52 -16.66
C VAL A 404 0.36 -27.58 -17.34
N ALA A 405 1.51 -27.32 -16.71
CA ALA A 405 2.59 -26.52 -17.30
C ALA A 405 3.15 -27.14 -18.59
N GLY A 406 3.25 -28.47 -18.64
CA GLY A 406 3.70 -29.22 -19.82
C GLY A 406 2.78 -29.08 -21.04
N SER A 407 1.53 -28.65 -20.85
CA SER A 407 0.60 -28.38 -21.94
C SER A 407 0.82 -27.01 -22.61
N ILE A 408 1.55 -26.10 -21.96
CA ILE A 408 1.81 -24.76 -22.46
C ILE A 408 2.70 -24.84 -23.72
N PRO A 409 2.35 -24.13 -24.82
CA PRO A 409 3.17 -24.11 -26.03
C PRO A 409 4.62 -23.73 -25.75
N GLY A 410 5.56 -24.59 -26.17
CA GLY A 410 7.00 -24.38 -25.96
C GLY A 410 7.56 -24.95 -24.65
N ALA A 411 6.74 -25.54 -23.77
CA ALA A 411 7.18 -26.13 -22.49
C ALA A 411 8.30 -27.17 -22.62
N SER A 412 8.44 -27.85 -23.77
CA SER A 412 9.56 -28.78 -24.02
C SER A 412 10.94 -28.11 -24.03
N GLY A 413 10.99 -26.78 -24.17
CA GLY A 413 12.20 -25.97 -24.12
C GLY A 413 12.50 -25.37 -22.75
N VAL A 414 11.75 -25.74 -21.70
CA VAL A 414 11.80 -25.09 -20.39
C VAL A 414 12.22 -26.06 -19.29
N LEU A 415 13.19 -25.63 -18.48
CA LEU A 415 13.59 -26.27 -17.24
C LEU A 415 12.95 -25.56 -16.06
N ALA A 416 12.68 -26.34 -15.01
CA ALA A 416 12.27 -25.84 -13.71
C ALA A 416 13.28 -26.29 -12.65
N VAL A 417 13.54 -25.44 -11.67
CA VAL A 417 14.37 -25.74 -10.50
C VAL A 417 13.80 -25.05 -9.27
N GLN A 418 13.97 -25.69 -8.11
CA GLN A 418 13.58 -25.13 -6.82
C GLN A 418 14.81 -24.62 -6.05
N GLY A 419 14.58 -23.70 -5.14
CA GLY A 419 15.62 -23.10 -4.29
C GLY A 419 15.02 -22.32 -3.13
N SER A 420 15.86 -21.53 -2.47
CA SER A 420 15.44 -20.61 -1.42
C SER A 420 16.17 -19.27 -1.52
N ILE A 421 15.62 -18.26 -0.85
CA ILE A 421 16.26 -16.98 -0.57
C ILE A 421 16.09 -16.63 0.90
N SER A 422 17.16 -16.17 1.54
CA SER A 422 17.11 -15.63 2.91
C SER A 422 16.76 -14.15 2.88
N LEU A 423 15.71 -13.75 3.59
CA LEU A 423 15.15 -12.39 3.58
C LEU A 423 14.97 -11.80 4.98
N PRO A 424 15.21 -10.49 5.19
CA PRO A 424 14.92 -9.82 6.45
C PRO A 424 13.41 -9.74 6.63
N TYR A 425 12.96 -9.97 7.85
CA TYR A 425 11.55 -10.10 8.17
C TYR A 425 11.21 -9.25 9.40
N TYR A 426 10.23 -8.38 9.22
CA TYR A 426 9.84 -7.34 10.17
C TYR A 426 8.49 -7.65 10.86
N LEU A 427 7.96 -8.85 10.62
CA LEU A 427 6.69 -9.35 11.13
C LEU A 427 6.90 -10.56 12.05
N GLY A 428 5.81 -11.02 12.67
CA GLY A 428 5.81 -12.24 13.48
C GLY A 428 5.81 -13.51 12.63
N ASN A 429 6.42 -14.58 13.15
CA ASN A 429 6.46 -15.92 12.52
C ASN A 429 5.98 -17.04 13.47
N THR A 430 5.35 -16.65 14.58
CA THR A 430 4.75 -17.58 15.56
C THR A 430 3.23 -17.55 15.42
N PRO A 431 2.49 -18.57 15.89
CA PRO A 431 1.02 -18.57 15.83
C PRO A 431 0.37 -17.31 16.41
N ALA A 432 0.91 -16.77 17.50
CA ALA A 432 0.43 -15.53 18.11
C ALA A 432 0.87 -14.27 17.34
N GLY A 433 2.01 -14.34 16.65
CA GLY A 433 2.58 -13.23 15.90
C GLY A 433 2.01 -13.05 14.49
N ILE A 434 1.30 -14.03 13.92
CA ILE A 434 0.75 -13.95 12.55
C ILE A 434 -0.76 -13.71 12.49
N ALA A 435 -1.48 -13.82 13.61
CA ALA A 435 -2.95 -13.87 13.58
C ALA A 435 -3.62 -13.10 14.73
N GLY A 436 -4.88 -12.72 14.49
CA GLY A 436 -5.72 -12.01 15.45
C GLY A 436 -5.24 -10.58 15.72
N GLY A 437 -5.80 -9.95 16.76
CA GLY A 437 -5.48 -8.56 17.11
C GLY A 437 -4.05 -8.33 17.60
N ASN A 438 -3.38 -9.37 18.10
CA ASN A 438 -2.01 -9.28 18.61
C ASN A 438 -0.95 -9.71 17.58
N ALA A 439 -1.32 -9.86 16.31
CA ALA A 439 -0.36 -10.08 15.25
C ALA A 439 0.72 -8.98 15.29
N VAL A 440 1.97 -9.35 15.04
CA VAL A 440 3.09 -8.41 15.07
C VAL A 440 3.04 -7.61 13.77
N ASN A 441 2.93 -6.29 13.89
CA ASN A 441 3.10 -5.32 12.82
C ASN A 441 4.47 -4.65 12.93
N TRP A 442 4.86 -3.88 11.92
CA TRP A 442 6.11 -3.15 11.94
C TRP A 442 6.09 -2.10 13.05
N VAL A 443 7.25 -1.93 13.68
CA VAL A 443 7.55 -0.86 14.64
C VAL A 443 8.84 -0.17 14.22
N ALA A 444 8.96 1.11 14.53
CA ALA A 444 10.16 1.88 14.21
C ALA A 444 11.43 1.27 14.83
N ASP A 445 12.53 1.31 14.08
CA ASP A 445 13.87 1.01 14.59
C ASP A 445 14.37 2.11 15.55
N GLN A 446 14.03 1.94 16.83
CA GLN A 446 14.44 2.86 17.89
C GLN A 446 15.98 3.01 17.98
N PRO A 447 16.80 1.94 17.99
CA PRO A 447 18.26 2.07 18.00
C PRO A 447 18.83 2.94 16.86
N LEU A 448 18.31 2.79 15.64
CA LEU A 448 18.68 3.64 14.50
C LEU A 448 18.25 5.09 14.73
N ALA A 449 17.02 5.33 15.19
CA ALA A 449 16.54 6.66 15.51
C ALA A 449 17.37 7.36 16.62
N GLU A 450 17.79 6.64 17.66
CA GLU A 450 18.68 7.13 18.71
C GLU A 450 20.06 7.52 18.15
N SER A 451 20.60 6.70 17.25
CA SER A 451 21.89 6.96 16.60
C SER A 451 21.85 8.20 15.71
N LEU A 452 20.75 8.38 14.96
CA LEU A 452 20.51 9.58 14.17
C LEU A 452 20.35 10.83 15.05
N ASN A 453 19.56 10.76 16.12
CA ASN A 453 19.40 11.87 17.07
C ASN A 453 20.72 12.26 17.72
N THR A 454 21.58 11.29 18.05
CA THR A 454 22.91 11.54 18.61
C THR A 454 23.76 12.31 17.60
N THR A 455 23.83 11.82 16.36
CA THR A 455 24.60 12.42 15.26
C THR A 455 24.14 13.86 14.97
N PHE A 456 22.84 14.12 14.98
CA PHE A 456 22.29 15.44 14.64
C PHE A 456 21.91 16.31 15.83
N SER A 457 22.26 15.92 17.04
CA SER A 457 21.99 16.68 18.27
C SER A 457 22.51 18.12 18.20
N ALA A 458 23.67 18.34 17.56
CA ALA A 458 24.26 19.67 17.35
C ALA A 458 23.45 20.57 16.39
N LEU A 459 22.54 20.00 15.60
CA LEU A 459 21.60 20.71 14.72
C LEU A 459 20.22 20.89 15.35
N GLY A 460 20.00 20.38 16.57
CA GLY A 460 18.72 20.46 17.27
C GLY A 460 17.63 19.56 16.66
N LEU A 461 18.01 18.55 15.88
CA LEU A 461 17.08 17.56 15.34
C LEU A 461 16.75 16.50 16.39
N SER A 462 15.47 16.08 16.43
CA SER A 462 14.97 15.07 17.33
C SER A 462 13.84 14.30 16.66
N LEU A 463 14.09 13.03 16.35
CA LEU A 463 13.13 12.03 15.91
C LEU A 463 12.38 11.48 17.13
N PRO A 464 11.03 11.52 17.16
CA PRO A 464 10.21 10.97 18.24
C PRO A 464 10.42 9.47 18.45
N GLN A 465 10.68 8.71 17.39
CA GLN A 465 10.89 7.26 17.39
C GLN A 465 12.15 6.80 18.15
N ALA A 466 13.03 7.72 18.54
CA ALA A 466 14.15 7.41 19.43
C ALA A 466 13.71 7.12 20.87
N ASP A 467 12.43 7.33 21.21
CA ASP A 467 11.81 6.92 22.46
C ASP A 467 10.50 6.20 22.14
N ALA A 468 10.48 4.87 22.25
CA ALA A 468 9.30 4.05 21.97
C ALA A 468 8.11 4.33 22.92
N SER A 469 8.32 5.05 24.04
CA SER A 469 7.21 5.55 24.88
C SER A 469 6.55 6.81 24.31
N VAL A 470 7.19 7.45 23.32
CA VAL A 470 6.67 8.59 22.58
C VAL A 470 6.03 8.14 21.28
N SER A 471 6.74 7.38 20.43
CA SER A 471 6.18 6.90 19.16
C SER A 471 6.80 5.58 18.72
N THR A 472 5.95 4.67 18.22
CA THR A 472 6.33 3.41 17.58
C THR A 472 6.09 3.41 16.07
N ALA A 473 5.57 4.52 15.52
CA ALA A 473 5.06 4.59 14.16
C ALA A 473 6.17 4.52 13.10
N VAL A 474 5.94 3.67 12.11
CA VAL A 474 6.72 3.64 10.85
C VAL A 474 5.99 4.47 9.80
N ASN A 475 6.45 5.71 9.62
CA ASN A 475 5.82 6.75 8.81
C ASN A 475 6.85 7.51 7.97
N TYR A 476 6.41 8.49 7.16
CA TYR A 476 7.31 9.25 6.30
C TYR A 476 8.38 10.07 7.04
N ILE A 477 8.18 10.35 8.34
CA ILE A 477 9.19 11.03 9.17
C ILE A 477 10.28 10.06 9.59
N PHE A 478 9.92 8.83 9.96
CA PHE A 478 10.88 7.76 10.23
C PHE A 478 10.41 6.43 9.61
N PRO A 479 10.88 6.09 8.39
CA PRO A 479 10.31 5.01 7.58
C PRO A 479 10.98 3.65 7.83
N PHE A 480 11.92 3.54 8.77
CA PHE A 480 12.76 2.35 8.92
C PHE A 480 12.20 1.41 10.00
N PRO A 481 11.70 0.21 9.62
CA PRO A 481 11.20 -0.77 10.57
C PRO A 481 12.33 -1.54 11.26
N LEU A 482 12.08 -1.99 12.50
CA LEU A 482 13.01 -2.84 13.25
C LEU A 482 12.93 -4.30 12.78
N GLU A 483 14.05 -4.84 12.29
CA GLU A 483 14.13 -6.26 11.88
C GLU A 483 13.86 -7.21 13.06
N GLN A 484 12.98 -8.19 12.86
CA GLN A 484 12.63 -9.19 13.88
C GLN A 484 13.44 -10.48 13.72
N SER A 485 13.63 -10.91 12.47
CA SER A 485 14.35 -12.14 12.13
C SER A 485 14.69 -12.18 10.65
N THR A 486 15.56 -13.11 10.25
CA THR A 486 15.71 -13.53 8.86
C THR A 486 14.87 -14.78 8.58
N GLN A 487 14.23 -14.86 7.41
CA GLN A 487 13.39 -15.98 6.99
C GLN A 487 13.92 -16.60 5.69
N GLU A 488 14.02 -17.93 5.65
CA GLU A 488 14.18 -18.65 4.38
C GLU A 488 12.84 -18.71 3.66
N VAL A 489 12.84 -18.32 2.39
CA VAL A 489 11.66 -18.28 1.54
C VAL A 489 11.82 -19.23 0.36
N PRO A 490 10.85 -20.13 0.10
CA PRO A 490 10.90 -21.02 -1.05
C PRO A 490 10.85 -20.28 -2.39
N MET A 491 11.56 -20.81 -3.37
CA MET A 491 11.69 -20.21 -4.70
C MET A 491 11.49 -21.25 -5.81
N LEU A 492 10.77 -20.87 -6.86
CA LEU A 492 10.69 -21.58 -8.14
C LEU A 492 11.37 -20.74 -9.21
N VAL A 493 12.20 -21.38 -10.04
CA VAL A 493 12.80 -20.74 -11.21
C VAL A 493 12.49 -21.54 -12.47
N LEU A 494 11.95 -20.87 -13.49
CA LEU A 494 11.67 -21.42 -14.82
C LEU A 494 12.59 -20.74 -15.83
N TYR A 495 13.28 -21.51 -16.67
CA TYR A 495 14.29 -20.94 -17.56
C TYR A 495 14.48 -21.79 -18.84
N PRO A 496 14.98 -21.19 -19.93
CA PRO A 496 15.22 -21.90 -21.18
C PRO A 496 16.25 -23.01 -20.98
N ASN A 497 16.00 -24.17 -21.57
CA ASN A 497 16.93 -25.31 -21.53
C ASN A 497 18.17 -25.11 -22.41
N SER A 498 18.16 -24.12 -23.31
CA SER A 498 19.25 -23.86 -24.24
C SER A 498 19.26 -22.38 -24.69
N GLY A 499 20.39 -21.94 -25.24
CA GLY A 499 20.54 -20.59 -25.77
C GLY A 499 20.69 -19.50 -24.70
N ASN A 500 20.68 -18.25 -25.15
CA ASN A 500 20.81 -17.07 -24.28
C ASN A 500 19.44 -16.58 -23.80
N GLU A 501 19.45 -15.99 -22.62
CA GLU A 501 18.34 -15.34 -21.96
C GLU A 501 18.10 -13.91 -22.45
N ARG A 502 16.84 -13.48 -22.40
CA ARG A 502 16.40 -12.11 -22.71
C ARG A 502 16.40 -11.19 -21.49
N GLY A 503 16.49 -11.77 -20.29
CA GLY A 503 16.37 -11.07 -19.01
C GLY A 503 15.66 -11.92 -17.96
N VAL A 504 15.48 -11.33 -16.79
CA VAL A 504 14.86 -11.97 -15.63
C VAL A 504 13.46 -11.39 -15.42
N VAL A 505 12.47 -12.23 -15.14
CA VAL A 505 11.11 -11.83 -14.78
C VAL A 505 10.88 -12.25 -13.34
N MET A 506 10.67 -11.26 -12.45
CA MET A 506 10.16 -11.51 -11.11
C MET A 506 8.66 -11.72 -11.21
N TYR A 507 8.17 -12.88 -10.78
CA TYR A 507 6.76 -13.25 -10.80
C TYR A 507 6.18 -13.27 -9.39
N GLN A 508 5.13 -12.50 -9.14
CA GLN A 508 4.41 -12.51 -7.87
C GLN A 508 2.98 -13.04 -8.03
N HIS A 509 2.68 -14.11 -7.29
CA HIS A 509 1.38 -14.79 -7.30
C HIS A 509 0.26 -14.01 -6.57
N GLY A 510 -0.98 -14.44 -6.78
CA GLY A 510 -2.20 -13.86 -6.20
C GLY A 510 -2.48 -14.25 -4.74
N ILE A 511 -3.61 -13.76 -4.21
CA ILE A 511 -4.04 -14.14 -2.86
C ILE A 511 -4.51 -15.59 -2.87
N THR A 512 -4.32 -16.29 -1.75
CA THR A 512 -4.66 -17.71 -1.56
C THR A 512 -3.93 -18.71 -2.46
N THR A 513 -2.97 -18.24 -3.27
CA THR A 513 -2.14 -19.10 -4.12
C THR A 513 -0.72 -19.23 -3.56
N ASP A 514 0.21 -19.74 -4.36
CA ASP A 514 1.61 -19.91 -4.01
C ASP A 514 2.51 -19.76 -5.24
N ARG A 515 3.83 -19.89 -5.06
CA ARG A 515 4.86 -19.80 -6.11
C ARG A 515 4.61 -20.67 -7.34
N SER A 516 3.88 -21.79 -7.20
CA SER A 516 3.51 -22.63 -8.34
C SER A 516 2.59 -21.93 -9.35
N ALA A 517 1.92 -20.84 -8.97
CA ALA A 517 1.12 -20.04 -9.90
C ALA A 517 1.93 -19.52 -11.11
N ALA A 518 3.26 -19.44 -10.98
CA ALA A 518 4.16 -19.11 -12.08
C ALA A 518 4.30 -20.23 -13.14
N LEU A 519 3.90 -21.47 -12.84
CA LEU A 519 4.17 -22.63 -13.70
C LEU A 519 3.54 -22.54 -15.09
N THR A 520 2.43 -21.83 -15.26
CA THR A 520 1.78 -21.65 -16.57
C THR A 520 2.33 -20.43 -17.29
N PHE A 521 2.00 -19.22 -16.81
CA PHE A 521 2.42 -17.95 -17.41
C PHE A 521 3.95 -17.85 -17.52
N GLY A 522 4.66 -18.26 -16.45
CA GLY A 522 6.12 -18.28 -16.44
C GLY A 522 6.74 -19.29 -17.39
N THR A 523 6.09 -20.44 -17.64
CA THR A 523 6.54 -21.37 -18.70
C THR A 523 6.40 -20.73 -20.08
N ALA A 524 5.31 -20.00 -20.33
CA ALA A 524 5.11 -19.30 -21.60
C ALA A 524 6.21 -18.26 -21.85
N LEU A 525 6.58 -17.48 -20.82
CA LEU A 525 7.68 -16.51 -20.88
C LEU A 525 9.05 -17.19 -20.99
N ALA A 526 9.30 -18.25 -20.22
CA ALA A 526 10.57 -18.99 -20.28
C ALA A 526 10.79 -19.65 -21.64
N ALA A 527 9.73 -20.13 -22.29
CA ALA A 527 9.78 -20.62 -23.66
C ALA A 527 10.21 -19.54 -24.68
N GLN A 528 10.11 -18.24 -24.33
CA GLN A 528 10.55 -17.11 -25.15
C GLN A 528 11.93 -16.56 -24.77
N GLY A 529 12.64 -17.21 -23.84
CA GLY A 529 14.00 -16.84 -23.46
C GLY A 529 14.11 -16.11 -22.13
N TYR A 530 13.04 -15.98 -21.33
CA TYR A 530 13.13 -15.31 -20.03
C TYR A 530 13.47 -16.28 -18.89
N VAL A 531 14.18 -15.80 -17.87
CA VAL A 531 14.29 -16.50 -16.58
C VAL A 531 13.19 -16.00 -15.68
N VAL A 532 12.23 -16.83 -15.30
CA VAL A 532 11.13 -16.45 -14.40
C VAL A 532 11.43 -16.93 -12.99
N VAL A 533 11.40 -16.02 -12.03
CA VAL A 533 11.70 -16.28 -10.61
C VAL A 533 10.47 -15.95 -9.77
N ALA A 534 9.96 -16.92 -9.03
CA ALA A 534 8.81 -16.77 -8.16
C ALA A 534 9.16 -17.17 -6.72
N ILE A 535 8.74 -16.34 -5.76
CA ILE A 535 8.83 -16.60 -4.33
C ILE A 535 7.45 -16.44 -3.68
N ASP A 536 7.22 -17.12 -2.57
CA ASP A 536 5.96 -16.97 -1.83
C ASP A 536 5.89 -15.63 -1.12
N GLN A 537 4.70 -15.02 -1.15
CA GLN A 537 4.37 -13.85 -0.33
C GLN A 537 4.36 -14.20 1.17
N PRO A 538 4.45 -13.20 2.07
CA PRO A 538 4.25 -13.43 3.51
C PRO A 538 2.98 -14.25 3.75
N LEU A 539 3.05 -15.22 4.67
CA LEU A 539 1.91 -16.06 5.06
C LEU A 539 1.34 -16.98 3.96
N HIS A 540 2.02 -17.14 2.83
CA HIS A 540 1.63 -18.03 1.73
C HIS A 540 2.56 -19.24 1.60
N GLY A 541 2.20 -20.17 0.73
CA GLY A 541 2.98 -21.37 0.42
C GLY A 541 2.10 -22.53 0.01
N ILE A 542 2.72 -23.66 -0.34
CA ILE A 542 2.03 -24.86 -0.81
C ILE A 542 1.25 -25.51 0.34
N THR A 543 -0.04 -25.75 0.15
CA THR A 543 -0.95 -26.27 1.18
C THR A 543 -1.09 -27.80 1.14
N PRO A 544 -1.72 -28.40 2.15
CA PRO A 544 -2.17 -29.79 2.06
C PRO A 544 -3.24 -30.01 0.98
N PHE A 545 -3.45 -31.28 0.62
CA PHE A 545 -4.54 -31.71 -0.24
C PHE A 545 -5.17 -32.99 0.30
N SER A 546 -6.44 -33.24 0.01
CA SER A 546 -7.13 -34.48 0.39
C SER A 546 -6.96 -35.59 -0.66
N GLU A 547 -7.14 -36.85 -0.27
CA GLU A 547 -7.18 -37.98 -1.21
C GLU A 547 -8.29 -37.82 -2.26
N GLU A 548 -9.42 -37.20 -1.88
CA GLU A 548 -10.52 -36.87 -2.80
C GLU A 548 -10.09 -35.87 -3.87
N ALA A 549 -9.48 -34.74 -3.46
CA ALA A 549 -8.95 -33.75 -4.39
C ALA A 549 -7.85 -34.34 -5.29
N GLN A 550 -7.05 -35.25 -4.75
CA GLN A 550 -6.02 -35.96 -5.51
C GLN A 550 -6.61 -36.87 -6.60
N LEU A 551 -7.70 -37.59 -6.28
CA LEU A 551 -8.41 -38.44 -7.24
C LEU A 551 -9.14 -37.62 -8.31
N GLU A 552 -9.74 -36.49 -7.91
CA GLU A 552 -10.40 -35.54 -8.82
C GLU A 552 -9.40 -34.99 -9.85
N LEU A 553 -8.27 -34.45 -9.36
CA LEU A 553 -7.19 -33.96 -10.23
C LEU A 553 -6.67 -35.04 -11.19
N ALA A 554 -6.48 -36.27 -10.70
CA ALA A 554 -6.08 -37.38 -11.56
C ALA A 554 -7.09 -37.66 -12.66
N GLY A 555 -8.39 -37.58 -12.34
CA GLY A 555 -9.47 -37.74 -13.30
C GLY A 555 -9.48 -36.62 -14.35
N ASP A 556 -9.35 -35.37 -13.92
CA ASP A 556 -9.32 -34.20 -14.79
C ASP A 556 -8.14 -34.24 -15.77
N LEU A 557 -6.94 -34.59 -15.28
CA LEU A 557 -5.75 -34.71 -16.14
C LEU A 557 -5.87 -35.87 -17.14
N LEU A 558 -6.46 -37.00 -16.74
CA LEU A 558 -6.75 -38.10 -17.66
C LEU A 558 -7.76 -37.67 -18.73
N ALA A 559 -8.81 -36.95 -18.35
CA ALA A 559 -9.81 -36.42 -19.28
C ALA A 559 -9.18 -35.43 -20.27
N ALA A 560 -8.39 -34.47 -19.77
CA ALA A 560 -7.65 -33.51 -20.58
C ALA A 560 -6.65 -34.19 -21.53
N GLY A 561 -6.04 -35.29 -21.09
CA GLY A 561 -5.20 -36.17 -21.92
C GLY A 561 -5.96 -37.03 -22.93
N GLY A 562 -7.28 -36.92 -23.01
CA GLY A 562 -8.14 -37.63 -23.96
C GLY A 562 -8.52 -39.06 -23.54
N ALA A 563 -8.38 -39.42 -22.26
CA ALA A 563 -8.87 -40.70 -21.77
C ALA A 563 -10.41 -40.78 -21.89
N PRO A 564 -10.97 -41.93 -22.33
CA PRO A 564 -12.43 -42.09 -22.37
C PRO A 564 -13.04 -41.95 -20.97
N GLU A 565 -14.22 -41.34 -20.88
CA GLU A 565 -14.93 -41.09 -19.61
C GLU A 565 -15.08 -42.37 -18.76
N ALA A 566 -15.36 -43.51 -19.39
CA ALA A 566 -15.49 -44.80 -18.71
C ALA A 566 -14.16 -45.35 -18.14
N ALA A 567 -13.01 -44.87 -18.64
CA ALA A 567 -11.68 -45.29 -18.20
C ALA A 567 -11.18 -44.47 -17.00
N ILE A 568 -11.62 -43.21 -16.87
CA ILE A 568 -11.24 -42.30 -15.78
C ILE A 568 -11.37 -42.94 -14.39
N PRO A 569 -12.52 -43.48 -13.96
CA PRO A 569 -12.66 -44.06 -12.62
C PRO A 569 -11.80 -45.32 -12.40
N VAL A 570 -11.30 -45.95 -13.47
CA VAL A 570 -10.40 -47.11 -13.38
C VAL A 570 -8.96 -46.68 -13.20
N TYR A 571 -8.54 -45.61 -13.89
CA TYR A 571 -7.14 -45.20 -13.97
C TYR A 571 -6.76 -44.04 -13.06
N ALA A 572 -7.71 -43.21 -12.60
CA ALA A 572 -7.41 -42.18 -11.60
C ALA A 572 -6.75 -42.78 -10.33
N PRO A 573 -7.25 -43.88 -9.73
CA PRO A 573 -6.55 -44.55 -8.63
C PRO A 573 -5.17 -45.12 -9.00
N VAL A 574 -4.94 -45.45 -10.27
CA VAL A 574 -3.64 -45.96 -10.76
C VAL A 574 -2.62 -44.84 -10.83
N VAL A 575 -3.04 -43.63 -11.24
CA VAL A 575 -2.21 -42.42 -11.20
C VAL A 575 -1.87 -42.07 -9.75
N VAL A 576 -2.87 -42.06 -8.85
CA VAL A 576 -2.65 -41.82 -7.41
C VAL A 576 -1.69 -42.84 -6.79
N ALA A 577 -1.80 -44.11 -7.18
CA ALA A 577 -0.89 -45.16 -6.72
C ALA A 577 0.54 -45.06 -7.31
N GLY A 578 0.77 -44.16 -8.26
CA GLY A 578 2.08 -43.97 -8.91
C GLY A 578 2.49 -45.10 -9.86
N ASP A 579 1.56 -45.92 -10.35
CA ASP A 579 1.87 -47.08 -11.20
C ASP A 579 2.05 -46.67 -12.68
N THR A 580 3.17 -46.04 -12.96
CA THR A 580 3.53 -45.58 -14.32
C THR A 580 3.63 -46.74 -15.32
N THR A 581 4.00 -47.94 -14.88
CA THR A 581 4.10 -49.13 -15.74
C THR A 581 2.74 -49.52 -16.28
N ARG A 582 1.72 -49.53 -15.41
CA ARG A 582 0.36 -49.85 -15.80
C ARG A 582 -0.24 -48.78 -16.71
N LEU A 583 0.00 -47.50 -16.42
CA LEU A 583 -0.43 -46.40 -17.29
C LEU A 583 0.17 -46.51 -18.69
N VAL A 584 1.47 -46.82 -18.81
CA VAL A 584 2.13 -47.04 -20.10
C VAL A 584 1.54 -48.24 -20.84
N ASN A 585 1.38 -49.38 -20.17
CA ASN A 585 0.96 -50.63 -20.81
C ASN A 585 -0.54 -50.67 -21.17
N GLU A 586 -1.39 -50.11 -20.31
CA GLU A 586 -2.85 -50.22 -20.46
C GLU A 586 -3.50 -49.00 -21.14
N LEU A 587 -2.98 -47.79 -20.92
CA LEU A 587 -3.46 -46.57 -21.58
C LEU A 587 -2.59 -46.14 -22.78
N GLY A 588 -1.46 -46.81 -23.03
CA GLY A 588 -0.58 -46.50 -24.16
C GLY A 588 0.16 -45.17 -24.03
N LEU A 589 0.28 -44.63 -22.81
CA LEU A 589 1.01 -43.39 -22.57
C LEU A 589 2.52 -43.58 -22.78
N SER A 590 3.23 -42.50 -23.12
CA SER A 590 4.69 -42.51 -23.05
C SER A 590 5.14 -42.58 -21.58
N ALA A 591 6.33 -43.12 -21.31
CA ALA A 591 6.88 -43.16 -19.95
C ALA A 591 6.97 -41.76 -19.31
N ALA A 592 7.35 -40.75 -20.11
CA ALA A 592 7.42 -39.37 -19.66
C ALA A 592 6.04 -38.79 -19.34
N THR A 593 5.02 -39.07 -20.17
CA THR A 593 3.63 -38.64 -19.93
C THR A 593 3.06 -39.31 -18.69
N ALA A 594 3.27 -40.62 -18.51
CA ALA A 594 2.83 -41.33 -17.32
C ALA A 594 3.49 -40.78 -16.05
N GLN A 595 4.79 -40.49 -16.10
CA GLN A 595 5.52 -39.90 -14.97
C GLN A 595 5.07 -38.47 -14.68
N SER A 596 4.84 -37.65 -15.70
CA SER A 596 4.31 -36.29 -15.57
C SER A 596 2.96 -36.29 -14.83
N LEU A 597 2.03 -37.16 -15.23
CA LEU A 597 0.74 -37.31 -14.56
C LEU A 597 0.92 -37.69 -13.08
N VAL A 598 1.74 -38.70 -12.80
CA VAL A 598 2.00 -39.15 -11.42
C VAL A 598 2.64 -38.05 -10.58
N ASN A 599 3.64 -37.33 -11.09
CA ASN A 599 4.30 -36.24 -10.37
C ASN A 599 3.32 -35.10 -10.05
N THR A 600 2.48 -34.75 -11.02
CA THR A 600 1.47 -33.68 -10.88
C THR A 600 0.47 -34.03 -9.78
N VAL A 601 -0.06 -35.26 -9.82
CA VAL A 601 -1.07 -35.74 -8.85
C VAL A 601 -0.48 -36.00 -7.48
N ALA A 602 0.78 -36.43 -7.38
CA ALA A 602 1.46 -36.62 -6.10
C ALA A 602 1.58 -35.31 -5.31
N ASN A 603 1.55 -34.17 -6.00
CA ASN A 603 1.76 -32.83 -5.48
C ASN A 603 0.56 -31.92 -5.77
N ALA A 604 -0.64 -32.38 -5.40
CA ALA A 604 -1.90 -31.70 -5.73
C ALA A 604 -2.18 -30.42 -4.91
N GLY A 605 -1.39 -30.16 -3.87
CA GLY A 605 -1.61 -29.03 -2.96
C GLY A 605 -1.10 -27.68 -3.45
N SER A 606 -0.32 -27.65 -4.53
CA SER A 606 0.14 -26.39 -5.12
C SER A 606 -0.91 -25.85 -6.09
N THR A 607 -1.05 -24.52 -6.16
CA THR A 607 -2.02 -23.79 -7.02
C THR A 607 -2.04 -24.31 -8.45
N ILE A 608 -0.86 -24.46 -9.05
CA ILE A 608 -0.68 -25.30 -10.23
C ILE A 608 0.00 -26.58 -9.76
N PRO A 609 -0.69 -27.74 -9.79
CA PRO A 609 -0.19 -28.98 -9.21
C PRO A 609 1.16 -29.41 -9.79
N GLY A 610 2.02 -29.96 -8.93
CA GLY A 610 3.33 -30.49 -9.34
C GLY A 610 4.48 -30.16 -8.40
N LEU A 611 4.34 -29.17 -7.52
CA LEU A 611 5.36 -28.82 -6.52
C LEU A 611 5.04 -29.44 -5.16
N ALA A 612 6.05 -30.07 -4.56
CA ALA A 612 5.96 -30.52 -3.17
C ALA A 612 6.14 -29.33 -2.22
N PRO A 613 5.47 -29.32 -1.06
CA PRO A 613 5.72 -28.32 -0.03
C PRO A 613 7.15 -28.42 0.51
N ASP A 614 7.74 -27.28 0.82
CA ASP A 614 9.03 -27.19 1.51
C ASP A 614 8.85 -27.25 3.04
N THR A 615 9.95 -27.36 3.77
CA THR A 615 10.00 -27.38 5.23
C THR A 615 9.85 -25.99 5.86
N PHE A 616 9.97 -24.92 5.07
CA PHE A 616 9.92 -23.52 5.49
C PHE A 616 8.92 -22.70 4.66
N GLU A 617 7.77 -23.29 4.32
CA GLU A 617 6.64 -22.55 3.74
C GLU A 617 6.24 -21.34 4.63
N ARG A 618 5.91 -20.20 4.01
CA ARG A 618 5.72 -18.94 4.74
C ARG A 618 4.39 -18.86 5.49
N HIS A 619 3.48 -19.78 5.27
CA HIS A 619 2.30 -19.98 6.13
C HIS A 619 2.64 -20.69 7.46
N TYR A 620 3.90 -21.11 7.67
CA TYR A 620 4.42 -21.71 8.90
C TYR A 620 3.66 -22.97 9.38
N GLY A 621 3.07 -23.71 8.44
CA GLY A 621 2.19 -24.85 8.75
C GLY A 621 0.88 -24.47 9.44
N LEU A 622 0.40 -23.23 9.30
CA LEU A 622 -0.80 -22.71 9.96
C LEU A 622 -1.80 -22.19 8.92
N TYR A 623 -3.09 -22.35 9.22
CA TYR A 623 -4.18 -21.75 8.46
C TYR A 623 -5.25 -21.16 9.38
N ALA A 624 -6.04 -20.23 8.86
CA ALA A 624 -7.18 -19.67 9.56
C ALA A 624 -8.38 -20.64 9.48
N THR A 625 -8.88 -21.06 10.63
CA THR A 625 -10.16 -21.79 10.70
C THR A 625 -11.32 -20.89 10.24
N PRO A 626 -12.53 -21.43 10.00
CA PRO A 626 -13.71 -20.59 9.73
C PRO A 626 -14.00 -19.53 10.80
N ALA A 627 -13.55 -19.74 12.05
CA ALA A 627 -13.65 -18.78 13.14
C ALA A 627 -12.52 -17.73 13.16
N GLY A 628 -11.60 -17.76 12.18
CA GLY A 628 -10.46 -16.86 12.10
C GLY A 628 -9.32 -17.15 13.08
N THR A 629 -9.36 -18.31 13.76
CA THR A 629 -8.31 -18.72 14.70
C THR A 629 -7.24 -19.58 14.02
N PRO A 630 -5.97 -19.53 14.46
CA PRO A 630 -4.92 -20.40 13.95
C PRO A 630 -5.14 -21.88 14.27
N ALA A 631 -4.98 -22.72 13.27
CA ALA A 631 -4.91 -24.17 13.41
C ALA A 631 -3.74 -24.75 12.57
N PRO A 632 -3.14 -25.87 13.00
CA PRO A 632 -2.10 -26.52 12.23
C PRO A 632 -2.67 -27.15 10.96
N MET A 633 -1.94 -26.98 9.85
CA MET A 633 -2.18 -27.72 8.61
C MET A 633 -1.83 -29.19 8.79
N VAL A 634 -2.58 -30.07 8.13
CA VAL A 634 -2.37 -31.52 8.15
C VAL A 634 -2.10 -32.00 6.74
N PHE A 635 -0.85 -32.39 6.45
CA PHE A 635 -0.38 -32.83 5.12
C PHE A 635 -0.58 -34.34 4.86
N ASP A 636 -1.28 -35.05 5.73
CA ASP A 636 -1.73 -36.42 5.48
C ASP A 636 -3.00 -36.38 4.60
N PRO A 637 -2.97 -36.85 3.34
CA PRO A 637 -4.12 -36.76 2.44
C PRO A 637 -5.38 -37.45 2.95
N ALA A 638 -5.24 -38.46 3.81
CA ALA A 638 -6.38 -39.16 4.41
C ALA A 638 -7.11 -38.32 5.47
N ASN A 639 -6.45 -37.29 6.03
CA ASN A 639 -6.94 -36.46 7.13
C ASN A 639 -6.64 -34.97 6.91
N ALA A 640 -6.54 -34.55 5.66
CA ALA A 640 -6.02 -33.23 5.31
C ALA A 640 -6.82 -32.09 5.95
N ALA A 641 -6.12 -31.04 6.36
CA ALA A 641 -6.72 -29.84 6.94
C ALA A 641 -5.94 -28.60 6.54
N GLY A 642 -6.64 -27.51 6.23
CA GLY A 642 -6.04 -26.26 5.76
C GLY A 642 -5.68 -26.27 4.27
N THR A 643 -6.42 -27.02 3.45
CA THR A 643 -6.17 -27.16 2.01
C THR A 643 -6.25 -25.83 1.25
N ASP A 644 -7.10 -24.89 1.71
CA ASP A 644 -7.24 -23.55 1.13
C ASP A 644 -6.60 -22.47 2.03
N GLY A 645 -5.60 -22.88 2.82
CA GLY A 645 -5.06 -22.10 3.93
C GLY A 645 -3.95 -21.10 3.55
N SER A 646 -3.41 -21.16 2.34
CA SER A 646 -2.35 -20.23 1.88
C SER A 646 -2.86 -18.79 1.98
N GLY A 647 -2.08 -17.88 2.57
CA GLY A 647 -2.44 -16.47 2.66
C GLY A 647 -3.64 -16.16 3.55
N SER A 648 -4.19 -17.15 4.28
CA SER A 648 -5.43 -16.99 5.05
C SER A 648 -5.36 -15.97 6.20
N PHE A 649 -4.16 -15.51 6.55
CA PHE A 649 -3.88 -14.45 7.53
C PHE A 649 -3.37 -13.13 6.91
N PHE A 650 -3.24 -13.06 5.59
CA PHE A 650 -2.66 -11.90 4.92
C PHE A 650 -3.51 -10.64 5.11
N ILE A 651 -4.83 -10.77 4.99
CA ILE A 651 -5.79 -9.73 5.37
C ILE A 651 -6.17 -9.94 6.83
N ASN A 652 -5.89 -8.96 7.68
CA ASN A 652 -6.19 -9.04 9.11
C ASN A 652 -7.16 -7.93 9.54
N LEU A 653 -8.45 -8.27 9.60
CA LEU A 653 -9.51 -7.37 10.05
C LEU A 653 -9.51 -7.13 11.58
N GLN A 654 -8.66 -7.83 12.33
CA GLN A 654 -8.49 -7.64 13.78
C GLN A 654 -7.23 -6.83 14.11
N ASN A 655 -6.32 -6.62 13.14
CA ASN A 655 -5.15 -5.76 13.26
C ASN A 655 -4.82 -5.18 11.87
N PHE A 656 -5.26 -3.95 11.62
CA PHE A 656 -5.09 -3.27 10.33
C PHE A 656 -3.62 -3.04 9.98
N LEU A 657 -2.78 -2.77 10.98
CA LEU A 657 -1.36 -2.50 10.79
C LEU A 657 -0.62 -3.76 10.34
N ALA A 658 -0.96 -4.93 10.90
CA ALA A 658 -0.41 -6.20 10.43
C ALA A 658 -0.84 -6.50 8.98
N GLY A 659 -2.10 -6.20 8.62
CA GLY A 659 -2.57 -6.31 7.23
C GLY A 659 -1.81 -5.38 6.26
N ARG A 660 -1.59 -4.13 6.65
CA ARG A 660 -0.75 -3.16 5.92
C ARG A 660 0.68 -3.67 5.76
N ASP A 661 1.26 -4.14 6.86
CA ASP A 661 2.67 -4.49 6.89
C ASP A 661 2.93 -5.85 6.22
N ASN A 662 1.93 -6.71 6.03
CA ASN A 662 2.02 -7.86 5.12
C ASN A 662 2.26 -7.42 3.66
N ILE A 663 1.58 -6.35 3.20
CA ILE A 663 1.79 -5.76 1.86
C ILE A 663 3.19 -5.14 1.79
N ARG A 664 3.57 -4.32 2.79
CA ARG A 664 4.90 -3.69 2.84
C ARG A 664 6.03 -4.71 2.91
N GLN A 665 5.86 -5.80 3.66
CA GLN A 665 6.84 -6.90 3.69
C GLN A 665 6.95 -7.59 2.33
N SER A 666 5.84 -7.83 1.63
CA SER A 666 5.92 -8.38 0.26
C SER A 666 6.70 -7.45 -0.68
N VAL A 667 6.55 -6.13 -0.55
CA VAL A 667 7.34 -5.16 -1.32
C VAL A 667 8.83 -5.23 -0.97
N VAL A 668 9.17 -5.24 0.31
CA VAL A 668 10.57 -5.34 0.77
C VAL A 668 11.20 -6.67 0.36
N ASP A 669 10.45 -7.77 0.38
CA ASP A 669 10.90 -9.08 -0.13
C ASP A 669 11.28 -9.00 -1.62
N GLN A 670 10.50 -8.28 -2.43
CA GLN A 670 10.80 -8.08 -3.85
C GLN A 670 12.00 -7.15 -4.07
N LEU A 671 12.15 -6.06 -3.30
CA LEU A 671 13.36 -5.22 -3.34
C LEU A 671 14.62 -6.05 -3.00
N ASN A 672 14.53 -6.91 -1.98
CA ASN A 672 15.62 -7.79 -1.60
C ASN A 672 15.91 -8.85 -2.66
N LEU A 673 14.89 -9.47 -3.26
CA LEU A 673 15.06 -10.42 -4.37
C LEU A 673 15.80 -9.74 -5.54
N ARG A 674 15.34 -8.56 -5.95
CA ARG A 674 15.96 -7.81 -7.06
C ARG A 674 17.43 -7.48 -6.83
N ALA A 675 17.80 -7.07 -5.62
CA ALA A 675 19.18 -6.80 -5.25
C ALA A 675 20.03 -8.08 -5.18
N THR A 676 19.46 -9.19 -4.71
CA THR A 676 20.18 -10.46 -4.55
C THR A 676 20.44 -11.18 -5.87
N LEU A 677 19.52 -11.08 -6.85
CA LEU A 677 19.61 -11.73 -8.17
C LEU A 677 20.94 -11.46 -8.90
N ALA A 678 21.40 -10.21 -8.87
CA ALA A 678 22.57 -9.73 -9.60
C ALA A 678 23.93 -10.13 -8.99
N GLY A 679 23.96 -10.62 -7.74
CA GLY A 679 25.20 -10.86 -7.01
C GLY A 679 25.96 -9.57 -6.67
N SER A 680 27.26 -9.67 -6.39
CA SER A 680 28.11 -8.50 -6.13
C SER A 680 29.56 -8.75 -6.55
N PRO A 681 30.08 -8.02 -7.55
CA PRO A 681 31.51 -8.04 -7.90
C PRO A 681 32.41 -7.57 -6.74
N ALA A 682 31.93 -6.63 -5.91
CA ALA A 682 32.68 -6.10 -4.76
C ALA A 682 32.86 -7.15 -3.64
N ALA A 683 31.87 -8.03 -3.47
CA ALA A 683 31.94 -9.18 -2.56
C ALA A 683 32.50 -10.46 -3.24
N GLY A 684 32.86 -10.39 -4.52
CA GLY A 684 33.38 -11.54 -5.29
C GLY A 684 32.35 -12.65 -5.53
N ARG A 685 31.04 -12.34 -5.49
CA ARG A 685 29.95 -13.29 -5.65
C ARG A 685 29.24 -13.09 -6.99
N ALA A 686 29.20 -14.15 -7.80
CA ALA A 686 28.32 -14.20 -8.97
C ALA A 686 26.86 -14.11 -8.55
N GLY A 687 25.99 -13.52 -9.39
CA GLY A 687 24.56 -13.57 -9.15
C GLY A 687 24.00 -14.99 -9.29
N MET A 688 22.67 -15.08 -9.35
CA MET A 688 22.00 -16.38 -9.42
C MET A 688 22.53 -17.18 -10.61
N THR A 689 22.95 -18.42 -10.35
CA THR A 689 23.57 -19.30 -11.35
C THR A 689 22.73 -20.56 -11.54
N LEU A 690 22.33 -20.83 -12.78
CA LEU A 690 21.46 -21.92 -13.20
C LEU A 690 22.21 -22.87 -14.15
N GLN A 691 22.11 -24.17 -13.89
CA GLN A 691 22.71 -25.20 -14.74
C GLN A 691 21.70 -25.64 -15.83
N LYS A 692 22.17 -26.04 -17.01
CA LYS A 692 21.33 -26.61 -18.09
C LYS A 692 21.73 -28.06 -18.39
N PRO A 693 21.55 -29.04 -17.47
CA PRO A 693 22.11 -30.38 -17.64
C PRO A 693 21.50 -31.11 -18.85
N ALA A 694 22.32 -31.76 -19.67
CA ALA A 694 21.85 -32.57 -20.81
C ALA A 694 20.92 -33.71 -20.37
N ALA A 695 21.09 -34.23 -19.15
CA ALA A 695 20.20 -35.24 -18.57
C ALA A 695 18.75 -34.75 -18.38
N ALA A 696 18.57 -33.43 -18.22
CA ALA A 696 17.26 -32.76 -18.15
C ALA A 696 16.83 -32.17 -19.52
N GLY A 697 17.53 -32.51 -20.61
CA GLY A 697 17.26 -31.96 -21.94
C GLY A 697 17.86 -30.58 -22.19
N GLY A 698 18.82 -30.14 -21.37
CA GLY A 698 19.60 -28.92 -21.59
C GLY A 698 20.81 -29.10 -22.52
N ASP A 699 21.59 -28.03 -22.69
CA ASP A 699 22.77 -27.97 -23.57
C ASP A 699 24.13 -28.13 -22.83
N ASP A 700 24.10 -28.57 -21.57
CA ASP A 700 25.23 -28.62 -20.62
C ASP A 700 25.85 -27.23 -20.32
N GLY A 701 25.11 -26.16 -20.59
CA GLY A 701 25.50 -24.79 -20.27
C GLY A 701 25.30 -24.37 -18.81
N THR A 702 25.78 -23.18 -18.50
CA THR A 702 25.52 -22.47 -17.25
C THR A 702 25.07 -21.05 -17.58
N LEU A 703 24.05 -20.56 -16.89
CA LEU A 703 23.55 -19.20 -16.94
C LEU A 703 23.83 -18.51 -15.61
N THR A 704 24.46 -17.35 -15.63
CA THR A 704 24.66 -16.50 -14.44
C THR A 704 24.02 -15.14 -14.70
N ILE A 705 23.17 -14.71 -13.76
CA ILE A 705 22.57 -13.37 -13.78
C ILE A 705 23.56 -12.36 -13.19
N ASP A 706 23.69 -11.20 -13.81
CA ASP A 706 24.48 -10.07 -13.33
C ASP A 706 23.67 -8.77 -13.25
N ILE A 707 24.31 -7.69 -12.78
CA ILE A 707 23.67 -6.39 -12.51
C ILE A 707 23.17 -5.67 -13.77
N ASN A 708 23.64 -6.05 -14.96
CA ASN A 708 23.25 -5.46 -16.24
C ASN A 708 22.12 -6.22 -16.94
N ASP A 709 21.76 -7.41 -16.44
CA ASP A 709 20.64 -8.14 -17.01
C ASP A 709 19.34 -7.37 -16.76
N PRO A 710 18.53 -7.14 -17.79
CA PRO A 710 17.26 -6.44 -17.61
C PRO A 710 16.34 -7.29 -16.74
N VAL A 711 15.73 -6.64 -15.75
CA VAL A 711 14.76 -7.27 -14.86
C VAL A 711 13.37 -6.71 -15.14
N TYR A 712 12.41 -7.60 -15.28
CA TYR A 712 11.02 -7.34 -15.58
C TYR A 712 10.15 -7.84 -14.42
N PHE A 713 8.91 -7.37 -14.35
CA PHE A 713 7.97 -7.82 -13.32
C PHE A 713 6.65 -8.31 -13.93
N VAL A 714 6.12 -9.41 -13.38
CA VAL A 714 4.76 -9.87 -13.64
C VAL A 714 4.08 -10.10 -12.29
N GLY A 715 2.96 -9.42 -12.09
CA GLY A 715 2.09 -9.66 -10.93
C GLY A 715 0.75 -10.21 -11.40
N HIS A 716 0.15 -11.08 -10.60
CA HIS A 716 -1.25 -11.50 -10.76
C HIS A 716 -2.04 -11.24 -9.48
N SER A 717 -3.23 -10.64 -9.59
CA SER A 717 -4.13 -10.42 -8.45
C SER A 717 -3.41 -9.70 -7.30
N LEU A 718 -3.34 -10.26 -6.08
CA LEU A 718 -2.56 -9.69 -4.97
C LEU A 718 -1.10 -9.37 -5.35
N GLY A 719 -0.46 -10.14 -6.23
CA GLY A 719 0.88 -9.86 -6.71
C GLY A 719 0.98 -8.57 -7.53
N THR A 720 -0.12 -8.06 -8.07
CA THR A 720 -0.17 -6.69 -8.63
C THR A 720 -0.36 -5.64 -7.53
N ILE A 721 -1.14 -5.97 -6.49
CA ILE A 721 -1.40 -5.07 -5.36
C ILE A 721 -0.11 -4.81 -4.58
N THR A 722 0.73 -5.83 -4.39
CA THR A 722 2.07 -5.67 -3.81
C THR A 722 3.10 -5.23 -4.87
N GLY A 723 2.88 -5.57 -6.14
CA GLY A 723 3.78 -5.24 -7.25
C GLY A 723 3.83 -3.75 -7.60
N MET A 724 2.70 -3.04 -7.64
CA MET A 724 2.67 -1.60 -7.96
C MET A 724 3.46 -0.72 -6.99
N PRO A 725 3.29 -0.82 -5.65
CA PRO A 725 4.14 -0.07 -4.72
C PRO A 725 5.60 -0.52 -4.79
N PHE A 726 5.89 -1.79 -5.09
CA PHE A 726 7.26 -2.25 -5.36
C PHE A 726 7.88 -1.55 -6.58
N LEU A 727 7.17 -1.53 -7.72
CA LEU A 727 7.63 -0.86 -8.94
C LEU A 727 7.85 0.63 -8.71
N ALA A 728 6.94 1.27 -7.97
CA ALA A 728 7.03 2.68 -7.66
C ALA A 728 8.20 2.98 -6.72
N ALA A 729 8.53 2.08 -5.78
CA ALA A 729 9.67 2.24 -4.89
C ALA A 729 11.00 1.96 -5.59
N ALA A 730 11.07 0.92 -6.43
CA ALA A 730 12.29 0.51 -7.11
C ALA A 730 12.73 1.48 -8.21
N ASN A 731 11.78 2.16 -8.87
CA ASN A 731 12.02 3.02 -10.04
C ASN A 731 11.80 4.51 -9.76
N GLU A 732 11.65 4.94 -8.50
CA GLU A 732 11.40 6.36 -8.21
C GLU A 732 12.62 7.23 -8.57
N ASP A 733 13.84 6.72 -8.34
CA ASP A 733 15.13 7.38 -8.64
C ASP A 733 15.17 8.86 -8.21
N GLN A 734 14.79 9.15 -6.96
CA GLN A 734 14.61 10.52 -6.45
C GLN A 734 15.93 11.28 -6.35
N ILE A 735 17.01 10.54 -6.10
CA ILE A 735 18.38 11.05 -6.07
C ILE A 735 19.24 10.24 -7.04
N ALA A 736 20.36 10.78 -7.49
CA ALA A 736 21.23 10.08 -8.44
C ALA A 736 21.93 8.85 -7.83
N ASP A 737 22.28 8.91 -6.54
CA ASP A 737 23.14 7.94 -5.87
C ASP A 737 22.57 7.56 -4.51
N THR A 738 22.40 6.26 -4.25
CA THR A 738 21.88 5.78 -2.96
C THR A 738 22.94 5.79 -1.85
N ILE A 739 24.20 5.47 -2.17
CA ILE A 739 25.34 5.52 -1.25
C ILE A 739 26.64 5.82 -2.00
N PHE A 740 27.64 6.35 -1.29
CA PHE A 740 29.05 6.33 -1.67
C PHE A 740 29.69 5.01 -1.24
N THR A 741 30.39 4.37 -2.18
CA THR A 741 31.18 3.16 -1.94
C THR A 741 32.63 3.47 -1.55
N ALA A 742 33.10 4.71 -1.83
CA ALA A 742 34.38 5.23 -1.35
C ALA A 742 34.17 6.33 -0.28
N PRO A 743 34.98 6.38 0.79
CA PRO A 743 34.84 7.40 1.85
C PRO A 743 34.98 8.85 1.40
N ASP A 744 35.66 9.10 0.28
CA ASP A 744 35.88 10.42 -0.32
C ASP A 744 34.82 10.79 -1.37
N GLY A 745 33.78 9.97 -1.55
CA GLY A 745 32.72 10.18 -2.54
C GLY A 745 33.13 9.93 -3.99
N SER A 746 34.33 9.39 -4.25
CA SER A 746 34.83 9.18 -5.62
C SER A 746 34.14 8.05 -6.39
N SER A 747 33.40 7.19 -5.69
CA SER A 747 32.56 6.14 -6.27
C SER A 747 31.26 5.97 -5.48
N SER A 748 30.18 5.61 -6.18
CA SER A 748 28.83 5.48 -5.65
C SER A 748 28.11 4.24 -6.21
N LEU A 749 26.98 3.90 -5.61
CA LEU A 749 25.97 3.02 -6.19
C LEU A 749 24.83 3.92 -6.70
N PRO A 750 24.54 3.94 -8.02
CA PRO A 750 23.46 4.78 -8.56
C PRO A 750 22.10 4.25 -8.10
N SER A 751 21.10 5.11 -7.91
CA SER A 751 19.73 4.72 -7.54
C SER A 751 19.10 3.74 -8.54
N ALA A 752 19.34 3.97 -9.84
CA ALA A 752 18.80 3.16 -10.94
C ALA A 752 19.25 1.69 -10.96
N PHE A 753 20.16 1.25 -10.07
CA PHE A 753 20.64 -0.15 -10.03
C PHE A 753 19.52 -1.17 -9.76
N ASN A 754 18.45 -0.73 -9.09
CA ASN A 754 17.32 -1.56 -8.69
C ASN A 754 16.17 -1.52 -9.72
N ASN A 755 16.31 -0.74 -10.80
CA ASN A 755 15.20 -0.49 -11.71
C ASN A 755 14.67 -1.76 -12.37
N ILE A 756 13.35 -1.75 -12.55
CA ILE A 756 12.57 -2.71 -13.29
C ILE A 756 12.26 -2.12 -14.67
N GLN A 757 12.66 -2.84 -15.72
CA GLN A 757 12.63 -2.37 -17.10
C GLN A 757 11.21 -2.15 -17.62
N SER A 758 10.27 -3.03 -17.25
CA SER A 758 8.84 -2.92 -17.55
C SER A 758 8.04 -3.97 -16.76
N ALA A 759 6.73 -3.78 -16.65
CA ALA A 759 5.88 -4.64 -15.86
C ALA A 759 4.56 -5.02 -16.56
N SER A 760 4.06 -6.22 -16.25
CA SER A 760 2.72 -6.67 -16.63
C SER A 760 1.91 -7.00 -15.39
N LEU A 761 0.78 -6.31 -15.22
CA LEU A 761 -0.08 -6.40 -14.06
C LEU A 761 -1.39 -7.07 -14.48
N LEU A 762 -1.52 -8.35 -14.15
CA LEU A 762 -2.63 -9.21 -14.54
C LEU A 762 -3.72 -9.16 -13.47
N THR A 763 -4.93 -8.77 -13.87
CA THR A 763 -6.09 -8.47 -13.03
C THR A 763 -5.74 -7.58 -11.83
N PRO A 764 -5.28 -6.33 -12.05
CA PRO A 764 -4.79 -5.48 -10.97
C PRO A 764 -5.90 -4.73 -10.24
N GLY A 765 -5.66 -4.31 -9.00
CA GLY A 765 -6.63 -3.52 -8.25
C GLY A 765 -5.98 -2.59 -7.21
N GLY A 766 -6.68 -1.53 -6.84
CA GLY A 766 -6.36 -0.71 -5.68
C GLY A 766 -7.61 -0.15 -5.01
N GLY A 767 -7.45 0.76 -4.05
CA GLY A 767 -8.51 1.11 -3.10
C GLY A 767 -8.95 -0.12 -2.33
N VAL A 768 -7.96 -0.86 -1.78
CA VAL A 768 -8.04 -2.27 -1.39
C VAL A 768 -9.23 -2.55 -0.48
N VAL A 769 -9.56 -1.67 0.47
CA VAL A 769 -10.65 -1.92 1.41
C VAL A 769 -12.00 -1.86 0.72
N ARG A 770 -12.23 -0.84 -0.11
CA ARG A 770 -13.48 -0.71 -0.87
C ARG A 770 -13.53 -1.66 -2.07
N LEU A 771 -12.39 -2.10 -2.59
CA LEU A 771 -12.29 -3.22 -3.53
C LEU A 771 -12.81 -4.50 -2.88
N LEU A 772 -12.34 -4.84 -1.67
CA LEU A 772 -12.79 -6.03 -0.94
C LEU A 772 -14.29 -5.98 -0.64
N GLU A 773 -14.83 -4.80 -0.30
CA GLU A 773 -16.27 -4.60 -0.10
C GLU A 773 -17.09 -4.67 -1.41
N ASN A 774 -16.47 -4.43 -2.57
CA ASN A 774 -17.11 -4.53 -3.88
C ASN A 774 -16.76 -5.80 -4.66
N SER A 775 -16.08 -6.75 -4.02
CA SER A 775 -15.72 -8.04 -4.60
C SER A 775 -16.80 -9.09 -4.30
N PRO A 776 -17.48 -9.66 -5.31
CA PRO A 776 -18.41 -10.77 -5.09
C PRO A 776 -17.80 -11.96 -4.34
N SER A 777 -16.49 -12.21 -4.52
CA SER A 777 -15.77 -13.29 -3.84
C SER A 777 -15.45 -13.00 -2.37
N PHE A 778 -15.23 -11.73 -1.98
CA PHE A 778 -14.80 -11.38 -0.63
C PHE A 778 -15.88 -10.71 0.24
N ALA A 779 -16.67 -9.81 -0.34
CA ALA A 779 -17.61 -8.96 0.39
C ALA A 779 -18.59 -9.77 1.26
N PRO A 780 -19.25 -10.85 0.77
CA PRO A 780 -20.17 -11.63 1.60
C PRO A 780 -19.50 -12.20 2.86
N ARG A 781 -18.27 -12.71 2.73
CA ARG A 781 -17.54 -13.32 3.85
C ARG A 781 -17.07 -12.28 4.85
N ILE A 782 -16.57 -11.14 4.38
CA ILE A 782 -16.11 -10.04 5.22
C ILE A 782 -17.27 -9.43 6.01
N LEU A 783 -18.35 -9.05 5.32
CA LEU A 783 -19.50 -8.38 5.93
C LEU A 783 -20.21 -9.31 6.92
N PHE A 784 -20.43 -10.57 6.55
CA PHE A 784 -20.98 -11.55 7.48
C PHE A 784 -20.08 -11.76 8.70
N GLY A 785 -18.76 -11.88 8.49
CA GLY A 785 -17.79 -12.04 9.58
C GLY A 785 -17.80 -10.86 10.55
N LEU A 786 -17.81 -9.62 10.05
CA LEU A 786 -17.85 -8.39 10.85
C LEU A 786 -19.18 -8.27 11.62
N GLN A 787 -20.31 -8.60 10.99
CA GLN A 787 -21.60 -8.65 11.67
C GLN A 787 -21.59 -9.66 12.82
N GLN A 788 -21.10 -10.89 12.60
CA GLN A 788 -21.08 -11.93 13.62
C GLN A 788 -20.09 -11.63 14.76
N ALA A 789 -18.92 -11.06 14.45
CA ALA A 789 -17.85 -10.86 15.42
C ALA A 789 -17.98 -9.55 16.20
N ALA A 790 -18.44 -8.48 15.54
CA ALA A 790 -18.42 -7.12 16.08
C ALA A 790 -19.78 -6.39 15.99
N GLY A 791 -20.80 -7.00 15.37
CA GLY A 791 -22.11 -6.36 15.18
C GLY A 791 -22.07 -5.17 14.23
N LEU A 792 -21.10 -5.13 13.32
CA LEU A 792 -20.98 -4.07 12.31
C LEU A 792 -21.79 -4.43 11.07
N GLU A 793 -22.76 -3.60 10.70
CA GLU A 793 -23.66 -3.82 9.57
C GLU A 793 -23.62 -2.66 8.56
N GLN A 794 -23.91 -2.96 7.29
CA GLN A 794 -24.00 -1.90 6.26
C GLN A 794 -25.18 -0.98 6.55
N GLY A 795 -24.91 0.34 6.50
CA GLY A 795 -25.83 1.38 6.95
C GLY A 795 -25.55 1.90 8.37
N ASP A 796 -24.60 1.29 9.10
CA ASP A 796 -24.14 1.80 10.38
C ASP A 796 -22.93 2.72 10.23
N ALA A 797 -22.88 3.80 11.02
CA ALA A 797 -21.74 4.71 11.02
C ALA A 797 -20.42 4.05 11.48
N ASN A 798 -20.53 3.02 12.33
CA ASN A 798 -19.37 2.31 12.86
C ASN A 798 -18.68 1.45 11.79
N LEU A 799 -19.44 0.81 10.89
CA LEU A 799 -18.84 0.04 9.79
C LEU A 799 -18.14 0.98 8.80
N GLU A 800 -18.74 2.12 8.49
CA GLU A 800 -18.11 3.13 7.65
C GLU A 800 -16.80 3.65 8.23
N THR A 801 -16.79 3.93 9.53
CA THR A 801 -15.58 4.35 10.23
C THR A 801 -14.53 3.24 10.22
N PHE A 802 -14.95 1.98 10.46
CA PHE A 802 -14.07 0.82 10.40
C PHE A 802 -13.38 0.71 9.04
N PHE A 803 -14.12 0.78 7.93
CA PHE A 803 -13.54 0.69 6.60
C PHE A 803 -12.71 1.91 6.20
N ASN A 804 -13.10 3.12 6.59
CA ASN A 804 -12.32 4.32 6.27
C ASN A 804 -10.98 4.36 7.01
N ILE A 805 -10.94 3.93 8.28
CA ILE A 805 -9.67 3.83 9.03
C ILE A 805 -8.85 2.64 8.56
N PHE A 806 -9.48 1.52 8.18
CA PHE A 806 -8.75 0.41 7.56
C PHE A 806 -8.10 0.86 6.25
N GLN A 807 -8.80 1.62 5.41
CA GLN A 807 -8.24 2.16 4.17
C GLN A 807 -7.08 3.10 4.46
N ALA A 808 -7.25 4.04 5.39
CA ALA A 808 -6.19 4.95 5.81
C ALA A 808 -4.93 4.22 6.32
N ALA A 809 -5.08 3.07 6.98
CA ALA A 809 -3.95 2.23 7.35
C ALA A 809 -3.25 1.61 6.14
N ILE A 810 -4.00 1.11 5.16
CA ILE A 810 -3.45 0.44 3.97
C ILE A 810 -2.81 1.43 2.99
N ASP A 811 -3.24 2.69 2.96
CA ASP A 811 -2.85 3.72 1.98
C ASP A 811 -1.35 3.80 1.67
N SER A 812 -0.49 3.61 2.67
CA SER A 812 0.97 3.61 2.49
C SER A 812 1.54 2.49 1.61
N ALA A 813 0.70 1.53 1.22
CA ALA A 813 1.01 0.45 0.31
C ALA A 813 -0.17 0.14 -0.64
N ASP A 814 -1.18 1.01 -0.71
CA ASP A 814 -2.31 0.85 -1.64
C ASP A 814 -1.90 1.31 -3.05
N PRO A 815 -2.01 0.45 -4.08
CA PRO A 815 -1.60 0.76 -5.45
C PRO A 815 -2.08 2.09 -6.02
N VAL A 816 -3.29 2.52 -5.68
CA VAL A 816 -3.86 3.77 -6.20
C VAL A 816 -3.01 4.99 -5.82
N ASN A 817 -2.38 4.97 -4.65
CA ASN A 817 -1.51 6.05 -4.18
C ASN A 817 -0.16 6.13 -4.90
N PHE A 818 0.20 5.12 -5.70
CA PHE A 818 1.47 5.04 -6.41
C PHE A 818 1.35 5.30 -7.92
N THR A 819 0.13 5.45 -8.43
CA THR A 819 -0.13 5.68 -9.87
C THR A 819 0.58 6.94 -10.40
N ALA A 820 0.58 8.04 -9.65
CA ALA A 820 1.27 9.27 -10.01
C ALA A 820 2.80 9.09 -10.05
N SER A 821 3.37 8.40 -9.06
CA SER A 821 4.79 8.07 -9.01
C SER A 821 5.22 7.20 -10.20
N LEU A 822 4.45 6.15 -10.50
CA LEU A 822 4.69 5.27 -11.65
C LEU A 822 4.61 6.03 -12.98
N ALA A 823 3.64 6.94 -13.13
CA ALA A 823 3.53 7.80 -14.30
C ALA A 823 4.75 8.72 -14.47
N ALA A 824 5.25 9.29 -13.35
CA ALA A 824 6.41 10.16 -13.36
C ALA A 824 7.72 9.42 -13.67
N GLY A 825 7.89 8.19 -13.16
CA GLY A 825 9.06 7.35 -13.43
C GLY A 825 9.13 6.82 -14.86
N GLY A 826 8.01 6.79 -15.59
CA GLY A 826 7.97 6.39 -17.00
C GLY A 826 8.19 4.90 -17.27
N THR A 827 8.08 4.06 -16.24
CA THR A 827 8.15 2.60 -16.35
C THR A 827 7.04 2.09 -17.29
N PRO A 828 7.36 1.37 -18.38
CA PRO A 828 6.32 0.77 -19.23
C PRO A 828 5.52 -0.28 -18.43
N ILE A 829 4.21 -0.08 -18.34
CA ILE A 829 3.29 -0.93 -17.59
C ILE A 829 2.13 -1.35 -18.49
N LEU A 830 1.80 -2.64 -18.46
CA LEU A 830 0.55 -3.18 -19.00
C LEU A 830 -0.40 -3.50 -17.85
N LEU A 831 -1.63 -2.99 -17.91
CA LEU A 831 -2.74 -3.42 -17.07
C LEU A 831 -3.62 -4.37 -17.89
N SER A 832 -3.96 -5.54 -17.35
CA SER A 832 -4.87 -6.47 -18.00
C SER A 832 -6.02 -6.81 -17.07
N GLU A 833 -7.26 -6.67 -17.53
CA GLU A 833 -8.45 -7.03 -16.75
C GLU A 833 -9.34 -8.00 -17.53
N VAL A 834 -10.13 -8.80 -16.82
CA VAL A 834 -11.21 -9.59 -17.42
C VAL A 834 -12.53 -8.91 -17.09
N ALA A 835 -13.38 -8.73 -18.09
CA ALA A 835 -14.69 -8.13 -17.92
C ALA A 835 -15.57 -8.99 -17.00
N GLY A 836 -16.08 -8.40 -15.92
CA GLY A 836 -16.93 -9.11 -14.96
C GLY A 836 -16.16 -9.99 -13.97
N ASP A 837 -14.87 -9.73 -13.78
CA ASP A 837 -14.05 -10.34 -12.73
C ASP A 837 -14.75 -10.25 -11.35
N THR A 838 -14.89 -11.40 -10.69
CA THR A 838 -15.61 -11.53 -9.42
C THR A 838 -14.71 -11.39 -8.20
N VAL A 839 -13.38 -11.38 -8.39
CA VAL A 839 -12.39 -11.31 -7.33
C VAL A 839 -11.89 -9.87 -7.21
N ILE A 840 -11.35 -9.31 -8.29
CA ILE A 840 -10.98 -7.89 -8.38
C ILE A 840 -11.96 -7.20 -9.32
N PRO A 841 -12.93 -6.42 -8.81
CA PRO A 841 -13.87 -5.72 -9.66
C PRO A 841 -13.14 -4.73 -10.58
N ASN A 842 -13.60 -4.61 -11.83
CA ASN A 842 -13.02 -3.67 -12.80
C ASN A 842 -13.16 -2.22 -12.31
N ALA A 843 -14.28 -1.86 -11.67
CA ALA A 843 -14.51 -0.62 -10.93
C ALA A 843 -15.75 -0.76 -10.03
N ALA A 844 -16.05 0.25 -9.22
CA ALA A 844 -17.21 0.26 -8.31
C ALA A 844 -17.93 1.63 -8.25
N ASP A 845 -17.91 2.40 -9.34
CA ASP A 845 -18.62 3.68 -9.42
C ASP A 845 -19.24 3.90 -10.81
N GLN A 846 -20.56 3.98 -10.85
CA GLN A 846 -21.32 4.08 -12.11
C GLN A 846 -21.13 5.42 -12.81
N GLU A 847 -21.03 6.51 -12.05
CA GLU A 847 -20.91 7.86 -12.62
C GLU A 847 -19.52 8.09 -13.21
N GLN A 848 -18.49 7.56 -12.56
CA GLN A 848 -17.10 7.68 -12.98
C GLN A 848 -16.72 6.65 -14.04
N TRP A 849 -17.12 5.38 -13.86
CA TRP A 849 -16.59 4.26 -14.65
C TRP A 849 -17.63 3.45 -15.43
N GLY A 850 -18.92 3.75 -15.24
CA GLY A 850 -20.02 3.01 -15.85
C GLY A 850 -20.20 1.59 -15.29
N ILE A 851 -19.68 1.32 -14.08
CA ILE A 851 -19.83 0.05 -13.37
C ILE A 851 -20.36 0.34 -11.97
N ASP A 852 -21.56 -0.16 -11.66
CA ASP A 852 -22.20 0.02 -10.36
C ASP A 852 -21.39 -0.59 -9.20
N ALA A 853 -21.54 -0.01 -8.01
CA ALA A 853 -21.11 -0.66 -6.78
C ALA A 853 -21.86 -1.98 -6.56
N LEU A 854 -21.23 -2.92 -5.85
CA LEU A 854 -21.78 -4.25 -5.63
C LEU A 854 -23.07 -4.20 -4.80
N SER A 855 -24.16 -4.69 -5.38
CA SER A 855 -25.45 -4.80 -4.69
C SER A 855 -26.15 -6.10 -5.05
N GLY A 856 -26.62 -6.84 -4.05
CA GLY A 856 -27.34 -8.10 -4.25
C GLY A 856 -27.35 -9.01 -3.02
N THR A 857 -28.13 -10.10 -3.11
CA THR A 857 -28.14 -11.17 -2.10
C THR A 857 -27.46 -12.41 -2.68
N PHE A 858 -26.42 -12.87 -2.00
CA PHE A 858 -25.59 -14.00 -2.40
C PHE A 858 -25.94 -15.23 -1.57
N GLY A 859 -26.32 -16.32 -2.23
CA GLY A 859 -26.74 -17.54 -1.56
C GLY A 859 -25.58 -18.38 -0.98
N PRO A 860 -25.87 -19.30 -0.04
CA PRO A 860 -24.90 -20.27 0.49
C PRO A 860 -24.15 -21.05 -0.59
N GLU A 861 -24.82 -21.36 -1.70
CA GLU A 861 -24.25 -22.08 -2.84
C GLU A 861 -23.15 -21.32 -3.58
N VAL A 862 -23.16 -19.98 -3.51
CA VAL A 862 -22.13 -19.12 -4.11
C VAL A 862 -21.04 -18.76 -3.09
N THR A 863 -21.43 -18.53 -1.84
CA THR A 863 -20.56 -17.93 -0.82
C THR A 863 -19.87 -18.95 0.09
N GLY A 864 -20.38 -20.18 0.16
CA GLY A 864 -19.95 -21.18 1.15
C GLY A 864 -20.36 -20.83 2.60
N LEU A 865 -21.17 -19.79 2.80
CA LEU A 865 -21.63 -19.34 4.12
C LEU A 865 -22.92 -20.06 4.53
N PRO A 866 -23.21 -20.17 5.85
CA PRO A 866 -24.38 -20.89 6.33
C PRO A 866 -25.72 -20.21 5.98
N VAL A 867 -25.70 -18.94 5.56
CA VAL A 867 -26.88 -18.12 5.27
C VAL A 867 -26.64 -17.25 4.04
N PRO A 868 -27.71 -16.84 3.31
CA PRO A 868 -27.57 -15.81 2.30
C PRO A 868 -27.11 -14.49 2.92
N VAL A 869 -26.21 -13.79 2.25
CA VAL A 869 -25.68 -12.50 2.69
C VAL A 869 -26.10 -11.43 1.69
N THR A 870 -26.68 -10.34 2.19
CA THR A 870 -26.99 -9.17 1.38
C THR A 870 -25.83 -8.20 1.44
N VAL A 871 -25.36 -7.78 0.28
CA VAL A 871 -24.34 -6.75 0.10
C VAL A 871 -25.01 -5.55 -0.56
N ASN A 872 -24.75 -4.36 -0.02
CA ASN A 872 -25.19 -3.08 -0.55
C ASN A 872 -24.07 -2.07 -0.37
N SER A 873 -23.00 -2.28 -1.12
CA SER A 873 -21.82 -1.41 -1.12
C SER A 873 -22.16 -0.08 -1.76
N PHE A 874 -21.52 0.99 -1.31
CA PHE A 874 -21.67 2.30 -1.93
C PHE A 874 -20.62 2.52 -3.02
N SER A 875 -20.85 3.57 -3.81
CA SER A 875 -19.98 3.98 -4.90
C SER A 875 -18.55 4.30 -4.44
N ALA A 876 -17.57 3.56 -4.95
CA ALA A 876 -16.16 3.72 -4.60
C ALA A 876 -15.33 4.09 -5.86
N PRO A 877 -15.19 5.38 -6.19
CA PRO A 877 -14.53 5.85 -7.42
C PRO A 877 -13.09 5.40 -7.58
N LEU A 878 -12.41 5.09 -6.47
CA LEU A 878 -11.00 4.73 -6.43
C LEU A 878 -10.76 3.24 -6.17
N ALA A 879 -11.80 2.39 -6.25
CA ALA A 879 -11.68 0.95 -6.03
C ALA A 879 -11.74 0.14 -7.33
N GLY A 880 -10.83 -0.83 -7.48
CA GLY A 880 -10.78 -1.76 -8.61
C GLY A 880 -9.63 -1.52 -9.59
N THR A 881 -9.74 -2.08 -10.79
CA THR A 881 -8.71 -2.00 -11.84
C THR A 881 -8.65 -0.64 -12.54
N LYS A 882 -9.78 -0.14 -13.05
CA LYS A 882 -9.84 1.09 -13.84
C LYS A 882 -9.32 2.33 -13.10
N PRO A 883 -9.55 2.51 -11.79
CA PRO A 883 -8.95 3.63 -11.06
C PRO A 883 -7.42 3.70 -11.12
N LEU A 884 -6.73 2.58 -11.38
CA LEU A 884 -5.28 2.57 -11.54
C LEU A 884 -4.81 3.30 -12.81
N THR A 885 -5.71 3.53 -13.78
CA THR A 885 -5.42 4.33 -14.98
C THR A 885 -5.33 5.83 -14.69
N ILE A 886 -5.82 6.30 -13.54
CA ILE A 886 -5.70 7.69 -13.12
C ILE A 886 -4.21 8.05 -13.05
N GLY A 887 -3.75 8.97 -13.89
CA GLY A 887 -2.34 9.38 -13.98
C GLY A 887 -1.49 8.54 -14.94
N LEU A 888 -1.76 7.23 -15.08
CA LEU A 888 -1.04 6.35 -16.01
C LEU A 888 -1.54 6.46 -17.47
N GLY A 889 -2.84 6.71 -17.66
CA GLY A 889 -3.50 6.78 -18.97
C GLY A 889 -4.21 5.49 -19.39
N ASP A 890 -5.34 5.64 -20.10
CA ASP A 890 -6.22 4.52 -20.47
C ASP A 890 -5.61 3.58 -21.53
N ASP A 891 -4.66 4.06 -22.33
CA ASP A 891 -4.03 3.29 -23.42
C ASP A 891 -3.18 2.11 -22.92
N LEU A 892 -2.97 2.00 -21.60
CA LEU A 892 -2.21 0.94 -20.93
C LEU A 892 -3.09 -0.21 -20.41
N LEU A 893 -4.44 -0.09 -20.49
CA LEU A 893 -5.38 -1.09 -20.01
C LEU A 893 -5.96 -1.92 -21.17
N THR A 894 -5.79 -3.24 -21.09
CA THR A 894 -6.49 -4.20 -21.96
C THR A 894 -7.62 -4.88 -21.19
N THR A 895 -8.85 -4.75 -21.70
CA THR A 895 -10.03 -5.46 -21.18
C THR A 895 -10.36 -6.69 -22.03
N TYR A 896 -10.17 -7.88 -21.47
CA TYR A 896 -10.54 -9.15 -22.07
C TYR A 896 -12.03 -9.46 -21.82
N GLN A 897 -12.79 -9.74 -22.88
CA GLN A 897 -14.25 -9.94 -22.82
C GLN A 897 -14.69 -11.36 -22.41
N ALA A 898 -13.73 -12.24 -22.15
CA ALA A 898 -13.95 -13.63 -21.76
C ALA A 898 -12.80 -14.09 -20.86
N GLY A 899 -12.92 -15.29 -20.29
CA GLY A 899 -12.00 -15.78 -19.26
C GLY A 899 -12.53 -15.49 -17.86
N ASP A 900 -11.67 -15.64 -16.87
CA ASP A 900 -11.95 -15.33 -15.48
C ASP A 900 -10.69 -14.83 -14.75
N HIS A 901 -10.83 -14.49 -13.47
CA HIS A 901 -9.74 -13.99 -12.64
C HIS A 901 -8.52 -14.94 -12.62
N GLY A 902 -8.75 -16.25 -12.70
CA GLY A 902 -7.74 -17.28 -12.66
C GLY A 902 -7.10 -17.58 -14.02
N THR A 903 -7.51 -16.95 -15.12
CA THR A 903 -6.97 -17.21 -16.46
C THR A 903 -5.45 -17.09 -16.56
N PRO A 904 -4.78 -16.07 -16.00
CA PRO A 904 -3.32 -16.00 -15.95
C PRO A 904 -2.63 -17.23 -15.39
N VAL A 905 -3.26 -17.91 -14.43
CA VAL A 905 -2.67 -19.02 -13.67
C VAL A 905 -3.14 -20.37 -14.22
N SER A 906 -4.43 -20.55 -14.47
CA SER A 906 -4.99 -21.81 -14.96
C SER A 906 -4.73 -22.07 -16.46
N ALA A 907 -4.37 -21.03 -17.21
CA ALA A 907 -4.34 -21.03 -18.67
C ALA A 907 -5.67 -21.45 -19.32
N ASN A 908 -6.78 -21.33 -18.60
CA ASN A 908 -8.10 -21.54 -19.17
C ASN A 908 -8.45 -20.41 -20.15
N ASN A 909 -9.27 -20.71 -21.16
CA ASN A 909 -9.49 -19.82 -22.30
C ASN A 909 -8.17 -19.45 -23.01
N ASP A 910 -7.66 -20.40 -23.81
CA ASP A 910 -6.38 -20.32 -24.53
C ASP A 910 -6.16 -19.00 -25.28
N ALA A 911 -7.24 -18.40 -25.83
CA ALA A 911 -7.16 -17.15 -26.55
C ALA A 911 -6.86 -15.95 -25.63
N VAL A 912 -7.49 -15.91 -24.45
CA VAL A 912 -7.28 -14.83 -23.46
C VAL A 912 -5.93 -14.99 -22.78
N PHE A 913 -5.60 -16.20 -22.33
CA PHE A 913 -4.27 -16.49 -21.78
C PHE A 913 -3.16 -16.16 -22.79
N GLY A 914 -3.31 -16.61 -24.04
CA GLY A 914 -2.39 -16.28 -25.11
C GLY A 914 -2.27 -14.78 -25.35
N GLY A 915 -3.39 -14.06 -25.40
CA GLY A 915 -3.42 -12.59 -25.53
C GLY A 915 -2.62 -11.90 -24.42
N MET A 916 -2.86 -12.27 -23.16
CA MET A 916 -2.14 -11.72 -22.00
C MET A 916 -0.63 -11.96 -22.12
N VAL A 917 -0.20 -13.18 -22.47
CA VAL A 917 1.23 -13.49 -22.69
C VAL A 917 1.82 -12.62 -23.81
N CYS A 918 1.11 -12.48 -24.94
CA CYS A 918 1.60 -11.74 -26.09
C CYS A 918 1.75 -10.25 -25.80
N GLU A 919 0.78 -9.63 -25.11
CA GLU A 919 0.87 -8.23 -24.70
C GLU A 919 1.96 -7.99 -23.65
N THR A 920 2.18 -8.94 -22.73
CA THR A 920 3.34 -8.91 -21.83
C THR A 920 4.65 -8.91 -22.62
N LEU A 921 4.80 -9.80 -23.61
CA LEU A 921 6.01 -9.86 -24.44
C LEU A 921 6.24 -8.56 -25.22
N VAL A 922 5.18 -7.96 -25.79
CA VAL A 922 5.27 -6.66 -26.47
C VAL A 922 5.71 -5.56 -25.51
N THR A 923 5.12 -5.51 -24.32
CA THR A 923 5.49 -4.57 -23.26
C THR A 923 6.95 -4.73 -22.84
N PHE A 924 7.48 -5.97 -22.85
CA PHE A 924 8.88 -6.27 -22.55
C PHE A 924 9.84 -5.99 -23.73
N GLY A 925 9.33 -5.45 -24.84
CA GLY A 925 10.11 -5.04 -26.00
C GLY A 925 10.28 -6.11 -27.08
N VAL A 926 9.57 -7.24 -27.00
CA VAL A 926 9.58 -8.25 -28.07
C VAL A 926 8.85 -7.69 -29.30
N THR A 927 9.52 -7.73 -30.45
CA THR A 927 8.93 -7.20 -31.68
C THR A 927 7.82 -8.10 -32.21
N LEU A 928 6.85 -7.54 -32.95
CA LEU A 928 5.78 -8.32 -33.57
C LEU A 928 6.28 -9.47 -34.47
N ALA A 929 7.49 -9.34 -35.03
CA ALA A 929 8.09 -10.37 -35.88
C ALA A 929 8.70 -11.54 -35.09
N GLU A 930 8.97 -11.34 -33.80
CA GLU A 930 9.54 -12.33 -32.89
C GLU A 930 8.48 -12.99 -31.99
N LEU A 931 7.22 -12.53 -32.06
CA LEU A 931 6.15 -13.09 -31.24
C LEU A 931 5.90 -14.57 -31.58
N PRO A 932 5.55 -15.40 -30.57
CA PRO A 932 5.14 -16.77 -30.77
C PRO A 932 4.02 -16.91 -31.81
N ALA A 933 3.98 -18.05 -32.50
CA ALA A 933 2.93 -18.31 -33.51
C ALA A 933 1.50 -18.36 -32.92
N PHE A 934 1.35 -18.60 -31.61
CA PHE A 934 0.06 -18.54 -30.92
C PHE A 934 -0.40 -17.10 -30.64
N CYS A 935 0.48 -16.11 -30.78
CA CYS A 935 0.11 -14.70 -30.80
C CYS A 935 -0.57 -14.37 -32.14
N THR A 936 -1.83 -14.77 -32.29
CA THR A 936 -2.68 -14.20 -33.33
C THR A 936 -2.98 -12.77 -32.92
N ALA A 937 -2.64 -11.80 -33.77
CA ALA A 937 -2.89 -10.38 -33.50
C ALA A 937 -4.35 -10.17 -33.02
N PRO A 938 -4.58 -9.40 -31.93
CA PRO A 938 -5.93 -9.07 -31.48
C PRO A 938 -6.75 -8.36 -32.55
#